data_AF-A0A662PK45-F1
#
_entry.id   AF-A0A662PK45-F1
#
_cell.length_a   1.000
_cell.length_b   1.000
_cell.length_c   1.000
_cell.angle_alpha   90.00
_cell.angle_beta   90.00
_cell.angle_gamma   90.00
#
_symmetry.space_group_name_H-M   'P 1'
#
loop_
_entity.id
_entity.type
_entity.pdbx_description
1 polymer ?
#
loop_
_entity_poly.entity_id
_entity_poly.type
_entity_poly.pdbx_seq_one_letter_code
_entity_poly.pdbx_strand_id
1 'polypeptide(L)'
;MKMSFIHAFTSYVRKRVGRRILSEICIEGALFSCAIFAVVVISLIISFLFTEGYPIPNGLWDFLSGKSWNPTGSPPSYGALPLIIGTLLVTLGAMIIAIPLGIGSAIFISEIAPPKARAFFKSGIELLAGIPSVVYGFFGLIVLTDWLRTTFNKPSGECWLAGSIILGIMALPTIISVSEDAISSVPREYREASFAIGATRWQTISRVTIPSALSGITAAIILGIGRAIGETMAVMMVTGNAAIIPQPITNVFSPIRTITGTLGIEMGEVARGSPHYHALFDLALILFVIVLIIDVIATTIVLGKLKEKHMSTSKKKRRATSQRSVHWIKRGVYVLLGLVILWALVLWVGVVITTLVVLITFCCYLATRRISARNSQRIAFGIVTLSAITVLFALCILLYYIVTNGIGALSWEFLSQSPRDLGRSGGIYPAIMGTLYLVGGAILLALPIGTGAAIYLAEYAGEGKMTKIVRTGVDILNGTPSIVFGLFGFAFFVLYLNLGVSLLAGQMTLACMVLPTIIRTAEESLKSVPRSLREGSLALGATKWQTIRKVVLPSAMPGIVTGTILSIGRAAGETEPIMFTAAVFSQRFFQFSMTEPVMALPFHLFTLATSVPGAERNAYGTALVLLLLVIGLYSFAVIIRNHYKKKMRW
;
A
#
# COMPACT_ATOMS: atom_id res chain seq x y z
N MET A 1 -7.54 -70.75 4.50
CA MET A 1 -7.42 -69.58 5.41
C MET A 1 -6.49 -68.47 4.89
N LYS A 2 -5.26 -68.75 4.39
CA LYS A 2 -4.31 -67.72 3.92
C LYS A 2 -4.80 -66.83 2.76
N MET A 3 -5.59 -67.37 1.83
CA MET A 3 -6.04 -66.63 0.62
C MET A 3 -7.13 -65.59 0.91
N SER A 4 -8.00 -65.84 1.90
CA SER A 4 -9.06 -64.91 2.35
C SER A 4 -8.47 -63.70 3.09
N PHE A 5 -7.41 -63.90 3.88
CA PHE A 5 -6.71 -62.81 4.57
C PHE A 5 -6.00 -61.87 3.60
N ILE A 6 -5.36 -62.41 2.55
CA ILE A 6 -4.71 -61.62 1.50
C ILE A 6 -5.75 -60.82 0.70
N HIS A 7 -6.92 -61.40 0.40
CA HIS A 7 -8.02 -60.69 -0.28
C HIS A 7 -8.66 -59.60 0.59
N ALA A 8 -8.87 -59.86 1.89
CA ALA A 8 -9.37 -58.88 2.83
C ALA A 8 -8.35 -57.74 3.07
N PHE A 9 -7.06 -58.07 3.14
CA PHE A 9 -5.98 -57.10 3.30
C PHE A 9 -5.79 -56.23 2.04
N THR A 10 -5.80 -56.82 0.84
CA THR A 10 -5.74 -56.07 -0.43
C THR A 10 -6.99 -55.22 -0.66
N SER A 11 -8.18 -55.72 -0.32
CA SER A 11 -9.44 -54.96 -0.31
C SER A 11 -9.39 -53.79 0.69
N TYR A 12 -8.89 -54.01 1.89
CA TYR A 12 -8.71 -52.99 2.91
C TYR A 12 -7.69 -51.93 2.50
N VAL A 13 -6.53 -52.34 1.98
CA VAL A 13 -5.49 -51.45 1.44
C VAL A 13 -6.03 -50.66 0.24
N ARG A 14 -6.75 -51.29 -0.70
CA ARG A 14 -7.35 -50.62 -1.87
C ARG A 14 -8.43 -49.61 -1.48
N LYS A 15 -9.29 -49.93 -0.49
CA LYS A 15 -10.26 -48.98 0.09
C LYS A 15 -9.56 -47.83 0.83
N ARG A 16 -8.46 -48.10 1.54
CA ARG A 16 -7.66 -47.07 2.25
C ARG A 16 -6.92 -46.14 1.27
N VAL A 17 -6.35 -46.70 0.20
CA VAL A 17 -5.68 -45.96 -0.87
C VAL A 17 -6.69 -45.13 -1.67
N GLY A 18 -7.85 -45.69 -2.03
CA GLY A 18 -8.94 -44.97 -2.70
C GLY A 18 -9.51 -43.82 -1.86
N ARG A 19 -9.74 -44.02 -0.56
CA ARG A 19 -10.17 -42.95 0.36
C ARG A 19 -9.11 -41.85 0.52
N ARG A 20 -7.82 -42.20 0.54
CA ARG A 20 -6.72 -41.22 0.62
C ARG A 20 -6.63 -40.36 -0.65
N ILE A 21 -6.71 -40.97 -1.83
CA ILE A 21 -6.70 -40.26 -3.12
C ILE A 21 -7.90 -39.33 -3.23
N LEU A 22 -9.11 -39.82 -2.89
CA LEU A 22 -10.32 -38.98 -2.92
C LEU A 22 -10.19 -37.78 -1.97
N SER A 23 -9.65 -37.99 -0.76
CA SER A 23 -9.42 -36.90 0.19
C SER A 23 -8.40 -35.87 -0.31
N GLU A 24 -7.35 -36.29 -1.01
CA GLU A 24 -6.37 -35.37 -1.59
C GLU A 24 -6.98 -34.54 -2.72
N ILE A 25 -7.79 -35.15 -3.60
CA ILE A 25 -8.49 -34.45 -4.68
C ILE A 25 -9.47 -33.42 -4.11
N CYS A 26 -10.24 -33.77 -3.08
CA CYS A 26 -11.15 -32.82 -2.43
C CYS A 26 -10.41 -31.65 -1.78
N ILE A 27 -9.26 -31.91 -1.14
CA ILE A 27 -8.44 -30.87 -0.51
C ILE A 27 -7.85 -29.96 -1.58
N GLU A 28 -7.26 -30.53 -2.63
CA GLU A 28 -6.71 -29.77 -3.75
C GLU A 28 -7.78 -28.91 -4.42
N GLY A 29 -8.97 -29.47 -4.66
CA GLY A 29 -10.13 -28.74 -5.19
C GLY A 29 -10.54 -27.56 -4.30
N ALA A 30 -10.64 -27.75 -2.99
CA ALA A 30 -10.98 -26.67 -2.05
C ALA A 30 -9.91 -25.55 -2.03
N LEU A 31 -8.62 -25.93 -2.04
CA LEU A 31 -7.51 -24.98 -2.08
C LEU A 31 -7.47 -24.22 -3.42
N PHE A 32 -7.78 -24.90 -4.53
CA PHE A 32 -7.90 -24.28 -5.84
C PHE A 32 -9.05 -23.27 -5.91
N SER A 33 -10.22 -23.60 -5.33
CA SER A 33 -11.34 -22.65 -5.21
C SER A 33 -10.94 -21.39 -4.43
N CYS A 34 -10.16 -21.54 -3.35
CA CYS A 34 -9.61 -20.40 -2.61
C CYS A 34 -8.68 -19.55 -3.49
N ALA A 35 -7.84 -20.19 -4.32
CA ALA A 35 -6.94 -19.48 -5.23
C ALA A 35 -7.70 -18.73 -6.35
N ILE A 36 -8.74 -19.33 -6.92
CA ILE A 36 -9.61 -18.70 -7.92
C ILE A 36 -10.41 -17.54 -7.33
N PHE A 37 -10.77 -17.59 -6.04
CA PHE A 37 -11.58 -16.55 -5.40
C PHE A 37 -11.01 -15.15 -5.60
N ALA A 38 -9.69 -14.97 -5.49
CA ALA A 38 -9.03 -13.69 -5.78
C ALA A 38 -9.26 -13.21 -7.23
N VAL A 39 -9.20 -14.12 -8.20
CA VAL A 39 -9.48 -13.80 -9.62
C VAL A 39 -10.95 -13.42 -9.81
N VAL A 40 -11.86 -14.12 -9.14
CA VAL A 40 -13.29 -13.80 -9.19
C VAL A 40 -13.57 -12.42 -8.59
N VAL A 41 -12.99 -12.09 -7.44
CA VAL A 41 -13.15 -10.77 -6.79
C VAL A 41 -12.68 -9.66 -7.72
N ILE A 42 -11.51 -9.78 -8.35
CA ILE A 42 -11.03 -8.74 -9.27
C ILE A 42 -11.89 -8.63 -10.53
N SER A 43 -12.34 -9.76 -11.09
CA SER A 43 -13.28 -9.76 -12.22
C SER A 43 -14.59 -9.08 -11.87
N LEU A 44 -15.11 -9.29 -10.66
CA LEU A 44 -16.31 -8.61 -10.17
C LEU A 44 -16.09 -7.12 -9.97
N ILE A 45 -14.96 -6.70 -9.38
CA ILE A 45 -14.62 -5.28 -9.25
C ILE A 45 -14.64 -4.60 -10.63
N ILE A 46 -13.91 -5.16 -11.60
CA ILE A 46 -13.84 -4.59 -12.95
C ILE A 46 -15.21 -4.56 -13.61
N SER A 47 -15.98 -5.65 -13.49
CA SER A 47 -17.32 -5.74 -14.06
C SER A 47 -18.23 -4.67 -13.49
N PHE A 48 -18.29 -4.52 -12.16
CA PHE A 48 -19.19 -3.57 -11.50
C PHE A 48 -18.78 -2.11 -11.76
N LEU A 49 -17.49 -1.80 -11.76
CA LEU A 49 -17.05 -0.44 -12.12
C LEU A 49 -17.46 -0.07 -13.55
N PHE A 50 -17.35 -1.02 -14.48
CA PHE A 50 -17.72 -0.79 -15.87
C PHE A 50 -19.24 -0.70 -16.06
N THR A 51 -20.02 -1.58 -15.44
CA THR A 51 -21.47 -1.60 -15.57
C THR A 51 -22.12 -0.40 -14.90
N GLU A 52 -21.65 0.00 -13.72
CA GLU A 52 -22.21 1.14 -12.97
C GLU A 52 -21.70 2.48 -13.53
N GLY A 53 -20.59 2.52 -14.26
CA GLY A 53 -20.13 3.72 -14.99
C GLY A 53 -20.90 4.01 -16.28
N TYR A 54 -21.57 3.01 -16.86
CA TYR A 54 -22.30 3.19 -18.12
C TYR A 54 -23.74 3.71 -17.89
N PRO A 55 -24.24 4.71 -18.67
CA PRO A 55 -23.56 5.40 -19.77
C PRO A 55 -22.69 6.59 -19.31
N ILE A 56 -21.54 6.77 -19.97
CA ILE A 56 -20.62 7.90 -19.72
C ILE A 56 -21.29 9.21 -20.15
N PRO A 57 -21.51 10.17 -19.24
CA PRO A 57 -22.13 11.45 -19.59
C PRO A 57 -21.33 12.21 -20.65
N ASN A 58 -21.98 12.61 -21.75
CA ASN A 58 -21.38 13.33 -22.88
C ASN A 58 -20.25 12.58 -23.64
N GLY A 59 -20.00 11.31 -23.32
CA GLY A 59 -18.98 10.49 -23.98
C GLY A 59 -17.58 10.58 -23.37
N LEU A 60 -16.75 9.56 -23.66
CA LEU A 60 -15.45 9.34 -23.00
C LEU A 60 -14.47 10.51 -23.18
N TRP A 61 -14.38 11.08 -24.39
CA TRP A 61 -13.41 12.14 -24.67
C TRP A 61 -13.76 13.45 -23.97
N ASP A 62 -15.04 13.83 -23.98
CA ASP A 62 -15.52 15.05 -23.34
C ASP A 62 -15.47 14.94 -21.82
N PHE A 63 -15.70 13.74 -21.28
CA PHE A 63 -15.47 13.44 -19.87
C PHE A 63 -14.00 13.58 -19.48
N LEU A 64 -13.07 12.96 -20.22
CA LEU A 64 -11.63 12.98 -19.90
C LEU A 64 -10.98 14.35 -20.11
N SER A 65 -11.36 15.07 -21.17
CA SER A 65 -10.76 16.37 -21.53
C SER A 65 -11.51 17.58 -20.95
N GLY A 66 -12.69 17.35 -20.36
CA GLY A 66 -13.52 18.38 -19.76
C GLY A 66 -12.81 19.10 -18.62
N LYS A 67 -12.83 20.44 -18.65
CA LYS A 67 -12.09 21.31 -17.72
C LYS A 67 -12.88 21.73 -16.48
N SER A 68 -14.14 21.35 -16.37
CA SER A 68 -15.05 21.77 -15.30
C SER A 68 -15.73 20.55 -14.70
N TRP A 69 -15.52 20.35 -13.40
CA TRP A 69 -16.33 19.43 -12.59
C TRP A 69 -17.32 20.25 -11.77
N ASN A 70 -18.58 20.28 -12.21
CA ASN A 70 -19.67 20.96 -11.53
C ASN A 70 -20.99 20.18 -11.73
N PRO A 71 -21.21 19.10 -10.94
CA PRO A 71 -22.44 18.31 -11.00
C PRO A 71 -23.70 19.10 -10.65
N THR A 72 -23.58 20.11 -9.80
CA THR A 72 -24.67 20.99 -9.35
C THR A 72 -24.96 22.14 -10.31
N GLY A 73 -24.18 22.28 -11.39
CA GLY A 73 -24.34 23.33 -12.39
C GLY A 73 -25.62 23.19 -13.22
N SER A 74 -26.04 24.27 -13.87
CA SER A 74 -27.13 24.27 -14.84
C SER A 74 -26.61 24.81 -16.18
N PRO A 75 -26.28 23.96 -17.17
CA PRO A 75 -26.35 22.49 -17.17
C PRO A 75 -25.24 21.81 -16.33
N PRO A 76 -25.46 20.57 -15.84
CA PRO A 76 -24.43 19.80 -15.12
C PRO A 76 -23.20 19.53 -16.00
N SER A 77 -22.00 19.62 -15.41
CA SER A 77 -20.73 19.35 -16.11
C SER A 77 -19.86 18.33 -15.36
N TYR A 78 -19.34 17.34 -16.07
CA TYR A 78 -18.59 16.20 -15.51
C TYR A 78 -17.18 16.08 -16.10
N GLY A 79 -16.42 17.17 -16.16
CA GLY A 79 -15.04 17.15 -16.67
C GLY A 79 -14.05 16.57 -15.65
N ALA A 80 -13.43 15.44 -15.97
CA ALA A 80 -12.49 14.73 -15.09
C ALA A 80 -11.08 15.35 -15.05
N LEU A 81 -10.73 16.23 -16.00
CA LEU A 81 -9.36 16.74 -16.16
C LEU A 81 -8.81 17.45 -14.90
N PRO A 82 -9.54 18.33 -14.21
CA PRO A 82 -9.05 18.96 -12.98
C PRO A 82 -8.70 17.94 -11.89
N LEU A 83 -9.49 16.86 -11.80
CA LEU A 83 -9.34 15.81 -10.79
C LEU A 83 -8.13 14.92 -11.11
N ILE A 84 -7.94 14.58 -12.38
CA ILE A 84 -6.75 13.84 -12.86
C ILE A 84 -5.49 14.67 -12.60
N ILE A 85 -5.49 15.95 -13.00
CA ILE A 85 -4.36 16.85 -12.77
C ILE A 85 -4.07 16.97 -11.27
N GLY A 86 -5.10 17.19 -10.44
CA GLY A 86 -4.93 17.27 -8.99
C GLY A 86 -4.29 16.02 -8.38
N THR A 87 -4.76 14.85 -8.80
CA THR A 87 -4.23 13.55 -8.33
C THR A 87 -2.76 13.38 -8.73
N LEU A 88 -2.41 13.70 -9.98
CA LEU A 88 -1.04 13.60 -10.47
C LEU A 88 -0.11 14.61 -9.79
N LEU A 89 -0.55 15.86 -9.62
CA LEU A 89 0.23 16.92 -8.99
C LEU A 89 0.62 16.55 -7.55
N VAL A 90 -0.36 16.12 -6.74
CA VAL A 90 -0.08 15.72 -5.35
C VAL A 90 0.82 14.50 -5.27
N THR A 91 0.57 13.49 -6.11
CA THR A 91 1.39 12.27 -6.16
C THR A 91 2.83 12.58 -6.54
N LEU A 92 3.04 13.37 -7.59
CA LEU A 92 4.38 13.75 -8.04
C LEU A 92 5.12 14.56 -6.96
N GLY A 93 4.44 15.52 -6.32
CA GLY A 93 5.00 16.27 -5.20
C GLY A 93 5.37 15.37 -4.02
N ALA A 94 4.54 14.39 -3.70
CA ALA A 94 4.82 13.40 -2.66
C ALA A 94 6.06 12.56 -2.97
N MET A 95 6.22 12.12 -4.23
CA MET A 95 7.36 11.30 -4.65
C MET A 95 8.68 12.07 -4.67
N ILE A 96 8.66 13.37 -4.99
CA ILE A 96 9.85 14.24 -4.90
C ILE A 96 10.40 14.24 -3.46
N ILE A 97 9.54 14.12 -2.45
CA ILE A 97 9.92 14.08 -1.03
C ILE A 97 10.27 12.64 -0.60
N ALA A 98 9.38 11.69 -0.89
CA ALA A 98 9.45 10.34 -0.35
C ALA A 98 10.59 9.49 -0.95
N ILE A 99 10.88 9.60 -2.24
CA ILE A 99 11.92 8.81 -2.90
C ILE A 99 13.33 9.10 -2.32
N PRO A 100 13.82 10.35 -2.28
CA PRO A 100 15.17 10.62 -1.78
C PRO A 100 15.31 10.32 -0.28
N LEU A 101 14.31 10.68 0.54
CA LEU A 101 14.32 10.37 1.96
C LEU A 101 14.20 8.86 2.22
N GLY A 102 13.37 8.17 1.44
CA GLY A 102 13.11 6.74 1.57
C GLY A 102 14.32 5.90 1.19
N ILE A 103 14.91 6.14 0.02
CA ILE A 103 16.12 5.44 -0.44
C ILE A 103 17.31 5.78 0.46
N GLY A 104 17.45 7.06 0.85
CA GLY A 104 18.48 7.46 1.81
C GLY A 104 18.37 6.67 3.11
N SER A 105 17.19 6.64 3.72
CA SER A 105 16.95 5.89 4.96
C SER A 105 17.19 4.39 4.78
N ALA A 106 16.78 3.80 3.65
CA ALA A 106 17.03 2.39 3.36
C ALA A 106 18.53 2.06 3.27
N ILE A 107 19.33 2.92 2.63
CA ILE A 107 20.80 2.79 2.57
C ILE A 107 21.39 2.89 3.98
N PHE A 108 20.94 3.86 4.78
CA PHE A 108 21.43 4.02 6.16
C PHE A 108 21.21 2.72 6.96
N ILE A 109 19.99 2.20 6.94
CA ILE A 109 19.58 1.04 7.75
C ILE A 109 20.27 -0.24 7.32
N SER A 110 20.47 -0.43 6.01
CA SER A 110 21.09 -1.65 5.46
C SER A 110 22.62 -1.67 5.51
N GLU A 111 23.28 -0.53 5.25
CA GLU A 111 24.73 -0.51 4.98
C GLU A 111 25.55 0.27 6.03
N ILE A 112 24.93 1.17 6.80
CA ILE A 112 25.66 2.10 7.70
C ILE A 112 25.32 1.84 9.17
N ALA A 113 24.06 1.59 9.48
CA ALA A 113 23.55 1.55 10.85
C ALA A 113 24.12 0.37 11.67
N PRO A 114 24.62 0.60 12.89
CA PRO A 114 24.96 -0.48 13.80
C PRO A 114 23.70 -1.29 14.19
N PRO A 115 23.84 -2.57 14.64
CA PRO A 115 22.69 -3.46 14.87
C PRO A 115 21.59 -2.88 15.77
N LYS A 116 21.95 -2.16 16.83
CA LYS A 116 20.99 -1.49 17.73
C LYS A 116 20.24 -0.36 17.04
N ALA A 117 20.95 0.48 16.29
CA ALA A 117 20.32 1.55 15.52
C ALA A 117 19.43 0.97 14.43
N ARG A 118 19.89 -0.04 13.68
CA ARG A 118 19.08 -0.74 12.67
C ARG A 118 17.75 -1.23 13.25
N ALA A 119 17.78 -1.88 14.42
CA ALA A 119 16.57 -2.32 15.10
C ALA A 119 15.64 -1.17 15.49
N PHE A 120 16.19 -0.07 16.03
CA PHE A 120 15.42 1.12 16.40
C PHE A 120 14.76 1.80 15.19
N PHE A 121 15.52 2.05 14.11
CA PHE A 121 14.98 2.65 12.89
C PHE A 121 13.93 1.76 12.23
N LYS A 122 14.17 0.44 12.14
CA LYS A 122 13.17 -0.52 11.62
C LYS A 122 11.87 -0.45 12.43
N SER A 123 11.97 -0.47 13.76
CA SER A 123 10.79 -0.35 14.63
C SER A 123 10.04 0.97 14.41
N GLY A 124 10.76 2.09 14.22
CA GLY A 124 10.14 3.38 13.93
C GLY A 124 9.42 3.40 12.57
N ILE A 125 10.01 2.78 11.55
CA ILE A 125 9.40 2.67 10.22
C ILE A 125 8.17 1.75 10.24
N GLU A 126 8.23 0.64 10.97
CA GLU A 126 7.08 -0.24 11.20
C GLU A 126 5.95 0.50 11.92
N LEU A 127 6.29 1.34 12.92
CA LEU A 127 5.31 2.18 13.60
C LEU A 127 4.70 3.22 12.64
N LEU A 128 5.51 3.87 11.81
CA LEU A 128 5.04 4.80 10.78
C LEU A 128 4.09 4.11 9.78
N ALA A 129 4.41 2.88 9.36
CA ALA A 129 3.53 2.07 8.49
C ALA A 129 2.18 1.73 9.15
N GLY A 130 2.18 1.59 10.48
CA GLY A 130 1.00 1.23 11.27
C GLY A 130 0.08 2.41 11.61
N ILE A 131 0.47 3.65 11.33
CA ILE A 131 -0.41 4.81 11.56
C ILE A 131 -1.52 4.83 10.50
N PRO A 132 -2.81 4.88 10.89
CA PRO A 132 -3.93 5.00 9.95
C PRO A 132 -3.89 6.29 9.11
N SER A 133 -4.36 6.22 7.87
CA SER A 133 -4.37 7.36 6.93
C SER A 133 -5.11 8.58 7.46
N VAL A 134 -6.26 8.37 8.09
CA VAL A 134 -7.05 9.44 8.69
C VAL A 134 -6.31 10.15 9.84
N VAL A 135 -5.40 9.48 10.55
CA VAL A 135 -4.58 10.11 11.58
C VAL A 135 -3.53 11.03 10.95
N TYR A 136 -2.95 10.63 9.81
CA TYR A 136 -2.08 11.51 9.01
C TYR A 136 -2.86 12.71 8.45
N GLY A 137 -4.07 12.49 7.94
CA GLY A 137 -4.95 13.55 7.46
C GLY A 137 -5.32 14.55 8.57
N PHE A 138 -5.68 14.04 9.74
CA PHE A 138 -5.98 14.85 10.92
C PHE A 138 -4.78 15.67 11.40
N PHE A 139 -3.60 15.05 11.51
CA PHE A 139 -2.37 15.76 11.80
C PHE A 139 -2.08 16.84 10.76
N GLY A 140 -2.24 16.53 9.48
CA GLY A 140 -2.07 17.49 8.39
C GLY A 140 -3.03 18.67 8.47
N LEU A 141 -4.31 18.41 8.73
CA LEU A 141 -5.37 19.42 8.79
C LEU A 141 -5.26 20.37 9.98
N ILE A 142 -4.70 19.94 11.11
CA ILE A 142 -4.60 20.84 12.28
C ILE A 142 -3.20 21.44 12.40
N VAL A 143 -2.14 20.69 12.12
CA VAL A 143 -0.77 21.14 12.35
C VAL A 143 -0.15 21.71 11.08
N LEU A 144 -0.20 20.95 9.97
CA LEU A 144 0.53 21.33 8.76
C LEU A 144 -0.14 22.49 8.02
N THR A 145 -1.46 22.42 7.80
CA THR A 145 -2.21 23.50 7.14
C THR A 145 -2.15 24.78 7.96
N ASP A 146 -2.28 24.73 9.29
CA ASP A 146 -2.14 25.92 10.13
C ASP A 146 -0.72 26.50 10.09
N TRP A 147 0.30 25.64 10.10
CA TRP A 147 1.68 26.07 9.90
C TRP A 147 1.88 26.74 8.53
N LEU A 148 1.30 26.20 7.47
CA LEU A 148 1.35 26.80 6.13
C LEU A 148 0.57 28.13 6.07
N ARG A 149 -0.60 28.18 6.68
CA ARG A 149 -1.49 29.34 6.78
C ARG A 149 -0.77 30.52 7.43
N THR A 150 -0.16 30.27 8.59
CA THR A 150 0.55 31.28 9.40
C THR A 150 1.90 31.67 8.81
N THR A 151 2.72 30.71 8.38
CA THR A 151 4.08 30.96 7.89
C THR A 151 4.11 31.64 6.52
N PHE A 152 3.22 31.20 5.60
CA PHE A 152 3.18 31.70 4.23
C PHE A 152 2.04 32.70 3.97
N ASN A 153 1.37 33.16 5.04
CA ASN A 153 0.24 34.09 5.01
C ASN A 153 -0.82 33.70 3.96
N LYS A 154 -1.30 32.45 4.05
CA LYS A 154 -2.34 31.90 3.18
C LYS A 154 -3.69 31.82 3.90
N PRO A 155 -4.84 31.83 3.21
CA PRO A 155 -6.15 31.85 3.87
C PRO A 155 -6.46 30.62 4.73
N SER A 156 -6.33 29.41 4.17
CA SER A 156 -6.62 28.14 4.88
C SER A 156 -5.38 27.29 5.12
N GLY A 157 -4.34 27.41 4.28
CA GLY A 157 -3.20 26.49 4.26
C GLY A 157 -3.49 25.13 3.62
N GLU A 158 -4.76 24.85 3.32
CA GLU A 158 -5.19 23.66 2.57
C GLU A 158 -4.83 23.81 1.09
N CYS A 159 -3.92 22.96 0.62
CA CYS A 159 -3.34 23.08 -0.72
C CYS A 159 -2.70 21.79 -1.20
N TRP A 160 -2.35 21.72 -2.48
CA TRP A 160 -1.67 20.53 -3.01
C TRP A 160 -0.30 20.29 -2.37
N LEU A 161 0.44 21.32 -1.92
CA LEU A 161 1.69 21.12 -1.15
C LEU A 161 1.42 20.37 0.17
N ALA A 162 0.39 20.76 0.91
CA ALA A 162 0.01 20.09 2.16
C ALA A 162 -0.28 18.60 1.90
N GLY A 163 -1.06 18.32 0.85
CA GLY A 163 -1.33 16.97 0.37
C GLY A 163 -0.04 16.20 0.03
N SER A 164 0.87 16.81 -0.74
CA SER A 164 2.13 16.18 -1.12
C SER A 164 3.03 15.85 0.06
N ILE A 165 3.12 16.71 1.08
CA ILE A 165 3.92 16.44 2.27
C ILE A 165 3.35 15.26 3.04
N ILE A 166 2.04 15.26 3.32
CA ILE A 166 1.40 14.18 4.08
C ILE A 166 1.48 12.86 3.33
N LEU A 167 1.13 12.84 2.04
CA LEU A 167 1.28 11.63 1.22
C LEU A 167 2.73 11.17 1.10
N GLY A 168 3.67 12.11 1.04
CA GLY A 168 5.10 11.81 1.02
C GLY A 168 5.50 11.04 2.28
N ILE A 169 5.10 11.54 3.45
CA ILE A 169 5.35 10.86 4.74
C ILE A 169 4.71 9.47 4.77
N MET A 170 3.49 9.33 4.25
CA MET A 170 2.78 8.05 4.21
C MET A 170 3.39 7.02 3.25
N ALA A 171 4.06 7.48 2.19
CA ALA A 171 4.75 6.60 1.24
C ALA A 171 6.14 6.15 1.75
N LEU A 172 6.73 6.87 2.71
CA LEU A 172 8.06 6.55 3.25
C LEU A 172 8.19 5.11 3.77
N PRO A 173 7.29 4.58 4.61
CA PRO A 173 7.48 3.24 5.16
C PRO A 173 7.56 2.15 4.08
N THR A 174 6.72 2.28 3.06
CA THR A 174 6.70 1.38 1.90
C THR A 174 8.01 1.44 1.13
N ILE A 175 8.46 2.65 0.79
CA ILE A 175 9.70 2.84 0.01
C ILE A 175 10.91 2.36 0.83
N ILE A 176 10.98 2.70 2.11
CA ILE A 176 12.12 2.37 2.97
C ILE A 176 12.22 0.85 3.18
N SER A 177 11.13 0.20 3.60
CA SER A 177 11.16 -1.21 3.97
C SER A 177 11.50 -2.10 2.79
N VAL A 178 10.83 -1.89 1.65
CA VAL A 178 11.07 -2.69 0.44
C VAL A 178 12.45 -2.41 -0.17
N SER A 179 12.93 -1.15 -0.11
CA SER A 179 14.29 -0.83 -0.57
C SER A 179 15.36 -1.41 0.35
N GLU A 180 15.14 -1.43 1.65
CA GLU A 180 16.09 -1.97 2.63
C GLU A 180 16.24 -3.50 2.51
N ASP A 181 15.13 -4.20 2.28
CA ASP A 181 15.14 -5.64 1.99
C ASP A 181 15.86 -5.92 0.67
N ALA A 182 15.60 -5.11 -0.37
CA ALA A 182 16.28 -5.23 -1.65
C ALA A 182 17.79 -5.04 -1.52
N ILE A 183 18.25 -4.02 -0.79
CA ILE A 183 19.68 -3.76 -0.56
C ILE A 183 20.31 -4.87 0.30
N SER A 184 19.62 -5.31 1.35
CA SER A 184 20.08 -6.37 2.24
C SER A 184 20.18 -7.74 1.54
N SER A 185 19.38 -7.97 0.50
CA SER A 185 19.40 -9.22 -0.28
C SER A 185 20.59 -9.35 -1.23
N VAL A 186 21.34 -8.26 -1.47
CA VAL A 186 22.54 -8.30 -2.32
C VAL A 186 23.56 -9.28 -1.69
N PRO A 187 24.16 -10.20 -2.45
CA PRO A 187 25.14 -11.15 -1.91
C PRO A 187 26.35 -10.47 -1.27
N ARG A 188 26.92 -11.08 -0.23
CA ARG A 188 28.07 -10.50 0.51
C ARG A 188 29.35 -10.50 -0.32
N GLU A 189 29.49 -11.48 -1.21
CA GLU A 189 30.62 -11.67 -2.11
C GLU A 189 30.84 -10.44 -3.00
N TYR A 190 29.75 -9.76 -3.41
CA TYR A 190 29.86 -8.54 -4.21
C TYR A 190 30.50 -7.39 -3.42
N ARG A 191 30.20 -7.28 -2.13
CA ARG A 191 30.78 -6.26 -1.25
C ARG A 191 32.25 -6.57 -0.97
N GLU A 192 32.55 -7.82 -0.63
CA GLU A 192 33.91 -8.29 -0.35
C GLU A 192 34.82 -8.15 -1.57
N ALA A 193 34.35 -8.51 -2.76
CA ALA A 193 35.09 -8.30 -4.01
C ALA A 193 35.38 -6.82 -4.28
N SER A 194 34.43 -5.92 -3.99
CA SER A 194 34.64 -4.48 -4.12
C SER A 194 35.67 -3.95 -3.12
N PHE A 195 35.67 -4.44 -1.88
CA PHE A 195 36.67 -4.04 -0.88
C PHE A 195 38.06 -4.58 -1.22
N ALA A 196 38.15 -5.79 -1.77
CA ALA A 196 39.42 -6.41 -2.17
C ALA A 196 40.19 -5.61 -3.23
N ILE A 197 39.49 -4.89 -4.11
CA ILE A 197 40.10 -4.00 -5.12
C ILE A 197 40.36 -2.57 -4.60
N GLY A 198 40.26 -2.33 -3.29
CA GLY A 198 40.56 -1.04 -2.65
C GLY A 198 39.45 0.00 -2.71
N ALA A 199 38.20 -0.40 -3.01
CA ALA A 199 37.07 0.53 -3.02
C ALA A 199 36.69 0.99 -1.60
N THR A 200 36.29 2.25 -1.47
CA THR A 200 35.69 2.80 -0.24
C THR A 200 34.28 2.27 -0.03
N ARG A 201 33.76 2.29 1.21
CA ARG A 201 32.38 1.87 1.52
C ARG A 201 31.35 2.60 0.67
N TRP A 202 31.50 3.92 0.48
CA TRP A 202 30.57 4.66 -0.38
C TRP A 202 30.65 4.22 -1.85
N GLN A 203 31.84 3.91 -2.37
CA GLN A 203 31.96 3.38 -3.73
C GLN A 203 31.31 2.00 -3.86
N THR A 204 31.48 1.12 -2.87
CA THR A 204 30.80 -0.19 -2.84
C THR A 204 29.29 -0.03 -2.77
N ILE A 205 28.77 0.89 -1.96
CA ILE A 205 27.33 1.17 -1.89
C ILE A 205 26.83 1.72 -3.24
N SER A 206 27.42 2.81 -3.72
CA SER A 206 26.91 3.55 -4.89
C SER A 206 27.16 2.86 -6.24
N ARG A 207 28.22 2.05 -6.38
CA ARG A 207 28.61 1.45 -7.66
C ARG A 207 28.38 -0.06 -7.76
N VAL A 208 28.19 -0.74 -6.63
CA VAL A 208 27.97 -2.20 -6.62
C VAL A 208 26.61 -2.49 -6.03
N THR A 209 26.41 -2.16 -4.76
CA THR A 209 25.22 -2.58 -4.00
C THR A 209 23.93 -1.97 -4.54
N ILE A 210 23.88 -0.65 -4.72
CA ILE A 210 22.69 0.05 -5.22
C ILE A 210 22.35 -0.38 -6.66
N PRO A 211 23.31 -0.40 -7.61
CA PRO A 211 23.07 -0.95 -8.95
C PRO A 211 22.54 -2.38 -8.94
N SER A 212 23.06 -3.25 -8.07
CA SER A 212 22.57 -4.63 -7.91
C SER A 212 21.16 -4.71 -7.34
N ALA A 213 20.78 -3.78 -6.46
CA ALA A 213 19.45 -3.72 -5.83
C ALA A 213 18.40 -2.92 -6.62
N LEU A 214 18.75 -2.33 -7.78
CA LEU A 214 17.88 -1.43 -8.54
C LEU A 214 16.50 -2.01 -8.86
N SER A 215 16.39 -3.31 -9.14
CA SER A 215 15.09 -3.95 -9.40
C SER A 215 14.15 -3.86 -8.21
N GLY A 216 14.68 -4.12 -7.00
CA GLY A 216 13.89 -4.04 -5.78
C GLY A 216 13.61 -2.60 -5.35
N ILE A 217 14.58 -1.69 -5.49
CA ILE A 217 14.37 -0.26 -5.22
C ILE A 217 13.31 0.33 -6.17
N THR A 218 13.35 -0.03 -7.45
CA THR A 218 12.34 0.43 -8.41
C THR A 218 10.95 -0.12 -8.07
N ALA A 219 10.85 -1.38 -7.66
CA ALA A 219 9.59 -1.95 -7.18
C ALA A 219 9.08 -1.23 -5.92
N ALA A 220 9.96 -0.87 -4.98
CA ALA A 220 9.62 -0.09 -3.79
C ALA A 220 9.05 1.29 -4.13
N ILE A 221 9.65 2.00 -5.09
CA ILE A 221 9.17 3.30 -5.58
C ILE A 221 7.78 3.15 -6.19
N ILE A 222 7.58 2.14 -7.04
CA ILE A 222 6.30 1.94 -7.72
C ILE A 222 5.19 1.59 -6.72
N LEU A 223 5.48 0.73 -5.74
CA LEU A 223 4.54 0.44 -4.67
C LEU A 223 4.21 1.70 -3.84
N GLY A 224 5.19 2.58 -3.62
CA GLY A 224 4.98 3.90 -3.01
C GLY A 224 4.08 4.82 -3.84
N ILE A 225 4.25 4.85 -5.18
CA ILE A 225 3.40 5.60 -6.10
C ILE A 225 1.97 5.06 -6.07
N GLY A 226 1.79 3.73 -6.16
CA GLY A 226 0.47 3.09 -6.13
C GLY A 226 -0.30 3.43 -4.86
N ARG A 227 0.40 3.40 -3.70
CA ARG A 227 -0.18 3.83 -2.42
C ARG A 227 -0.56 5.31 -2.41
N ALA A 228 0.30 6.20 -2.93
CA ALA A 228 0.02 7.64 -2.95
C ALA A 228 -1.15 8.03 -3.87
N ILE A 229 -1.28 7.40 -5.05
CA ILE A 229 -2.38 7.68 -5.99
C ILE A 229 -3.73 7.24 -5.40
N GLY A 230 -3.75 6.12 -4.70
CA GLY A 230 -4.95 5.55 -4.11
C GLY A 230 -5.36 6.15 -2.76
N GLU A 231 -4.56 7.06 -2.21
CA GLU A 231 -4.81 7.64 -0.89
C GLU A 231 -5.95 8.66 -0.94
N THR A 232 -6.91 8.51 -0.01
CA THR A 232 -8.19 9.24 -0.08
C THR A 232 -8.38 10.14 1.13
N MET A 233 -8.35 9.58 2.34
CA MET A 233 -8.73 10.32 3.55
C MET A 233 -7.73 11.42 3.88
N ALA A 234 -6.43 11.12 3.82
CA ALA A 234 -5.41 12.12 4.12
C ALA A 234 -5.46 13.30 3.15
N VAL A 235 -5.68 13.02 1.85
CA VAL A 235 -5.72 14.03 0.79
C VAL A 235 -6.96 14.90 0.93
N MET A 236 -8.13 14.27 1.04
CA MET A 236 -9.41 14.96 1.18
C MET A 236 -9.44 15.89 2.40
N MET A 237 -8.68 15.60 3.46
CA MET A 237 -8.62 16.47 4.63
C MET A 237 -7.75 17.70 4.44
N VAL A 238 -6.76 17.71 3.52
CA VAL A 238 -5.71 18.74 3.52
C VAL A 238 -5.56 19.52 2.21
N THR A 239 -6.20 19.08 1.11
CA THR A 239 -6.00 19.73 -0.21
C THR A 239 -7.01 20.81 -0.56
N GLY A 240 -8.02 21.05 0.28
CA GLY A 240 -9.03 22.10 0.07
C GLY A 240 -10.17 21.74 -0.89
N ASN A 241 -10.09 20.57 -1.54
CA ASN A 241 -11.16 19.97 -2.35
C ASN A 241 -11.79 20.85 -3.44
N ALA A 242 -11.08 21.86 -3.94
CA ALA A 242 -11.56 22.69 -5.03
C ALA A 242 -11.25 22.03 -6.39
N ALA A 243 -12.28 21.76 -7.19
CA ALA A 243 -12.14 21.12 -8.50
C ALA A 243 -11.69 22.12 -9.59
N ILE A 244 -10.52 22.74 -9.36
CA ILE A 244 -9.91 23.74 -10.23
C ILE A 244 -8.53 23.27 -10.70
N ILE A 245 -8.12 23.74 -11.88
CA ILE A 245 -6.75 23.57 -12.35
C ILE A 245 -5.93 24.77 -11.85
N PRO A 246 -4.87 24.58 -11.06
CA PRO A 246 -4.04 25.68 -10.57
C PRO A 246 -3.48 26.52 -11.72
N GLN A 247 -3.56 27.85 -11.58
CA GLN A 247 -2.98 28.81 -12.52
C GLN A 247 -2.05 29.78 -11.77
N PRO A 248 -0.72 29.76 -12.04
CA PRO A 248 0.00 28.76 -12.84
C PRO A 248 -0.05 27.37 -12.18
N ILE A 249 0.21 26.31 -12.96
CA ILE A 249 0.24 24.91 -12.47
C ILE A 249 1.23 24.74 -11.30
N THR A 250 2.24 25.60 -11.25
CA THR A 250 3.25 25.61 -10.19
C THR A 250 2.85 26.34 -8.91
N ASN A 251 1.62 26.85 -8.82
CA ASN A 251 1.13 27.43 -7.58
C ASN A 251 0.87 26.34 -6.52
N VAL A 252 1.97 25.90 -5.90
CA VAL A 252 2.17 25.49 -4.49
C VAL A 252 0.95 25.39 -3.58
N PHE A 253 0.31 26.54 -3.46
CA PHE A 253 -0.64 26.85 -2.41
C PHE A 253 -2.08 26.85 -2.92
N SER A 254 -2.30 26.48 -4.20
CA SER A 254 -3.63 26.32 -4.75
C SER A 254 -4.33 25.12 -4.09
N PRO A 255 -5.60 25.27 -3.69
CA PRO A 255 -6.42 24.12 -3.37
C PRO A 255 -6.65 23.32 -4.64
N ILE A 256 -6.79 22.01 -4.47
CA ILE A 256 -7.10 21.08 -5.55
C ILE A 256 -8.07 20.01 -5.05
N ARG A 257 -8.67 19.30 -5.99
CA ARG A 257 -9.45 18.09 -5.72
C ARG A 257 -8.86 16.92 -6.47
N THR A 258 -8.73 15.78 -5.80
CA THR A 258 -8.26 14.53 -6.42
C THR A 258 -9.44 13.66 -6.83
N ILE A 259 -9.18 12.65 -7.66
CA ILE A 259 -10.17 11.63 -8.01
C ILE A 259 -10.67 10.94 -6.75
N THR A 260 -9.73 10.47 -5.91
CA THR A 260 -10.03 9.81 -4.64
C THR A 260 -10.89 10.68 -3.72
N GLY A 261 -10.54 11.95 -3.54
CA GLY A 261 -11.32 12.88 -2.73
C GLY A 261 -12.72 13.15 -3.30
N THR A 262 -12.86 13.21 -4.63
CA THR A 262 -14.18 13.38 -5.27
C THR A 262 -15.09 12.17 -5.01
N LEU A 263 -14.54 10.96 -5.18
CA LEU A 263 -15.26 9.71 -4.88
C LEU A 263 -15.66 9.66 -3.40
N GLY A 264 -14.76 10.04 -2.49
CA GLY A 264 -15.00 10.06 -1.05
C GLY A 264 -16.11 11.02 -0.63
N ILE A 265 -16.13 12.23 -1.20
CA ILE A 265 -17.11 13.27 -0.84
C ILE A 265 -18.47 12.99 -1.47
N GLU A 266 -18.51 12.73 -2.77
CA GLU A 266 -19.77 12.83 -3.53
C GLU A 266 -20.53 11.50 -3.60
N MET A 267 -19.87 10.34 -3.55
CA MET A 267 -20.57 9.06 -3.77
C MET A 267 -21.69 8.79 -2.76
N GLY A 268 -21.49 9.17 -1.50
CA GLY A 268 -22.48 8.94 -0.44
C GLY A 268 -23.76 9.78 -0.57
N GLU A 269 -23.74 10.84 -1.37
CA GLU A 269 -24.83 11.82 -1.47
C GLU A 269 -25.66 11.67 -2.75
N VAL A 270 -25.19 10.87 -3.71
CA VAL A 270 -25.74 10.85 -5.07
C VAL A 270 -26.78 9.75 -5.25
N ALA A 271 -27.88 10.09 -5.92
CA ALA A 271 -28.93 9.14 -6.25
C ALA A 271 -28.45 8.09 -7.28
N ARG A 272 -28.72 6.81 -6.99
CA ARG A 272 -28.39 5.67 -7.86
C ARG A 272 -28.99 5.85 -9.26
N GLY A 273 -28.18 5.61 -10.29
CA GLY A 273 -28.60 5.70 -11.70
C GLY A 273 -28.70 7.13 -12.25
N SER A 274 -28.32 8.14 -11.47
CA SER A 274 -28.20 9.51 -11.97
C SER A 274 -26.96 9.66 -12.87
N PRO A 275 -26.91 10.66 -13.77
CA PRO A 275 -25.70 10.94 -14.54
C PRO A 275 -24.47 11.21 -13.67
N HIS A 276 -24.65 11.83 -12.49
CA HIS A 276 -23.58 12.06 -11.53
C HIS A 276 -23.07 10.75 -10.93
N TYR A 277 -23.96 9.80 -10.63
CA TYR A 277 -23.57 8.47 -10.15
C TYR A 277 -22.69 7.75 -11.17
N HIS A 278 -23.11 7.72 -12.43
CA HIS A 278 -22.34 7.12 -13.52
C HIS A 278 -20.96 7.79 -13.69
N ALA A 279 -20.92 9.13 -13.67
CA ALA A 279 -19.66 9.88 -13.73
C ALA A 279 -18.69 9.53 -12.59
N LEU A 280 -19.18 9.30 -11.36
CA LEU A 280 -18.33 8.88 -10.25
C LEU A 280 -17.79 7.46 -10.42
N PHE A 281 -18.59 6.52 -10.94
CA PHE A 281 -18.09 5.18 -11.27
C PHE A 281 -17.07 5.21 -12.42
N ASP A 282 -17.24 6.09 -13.40
CA ASP A 282 -16.24 6.33 -14.46
C ASP A 282 -14.93 6.90 -13.90
N LEU A 283 -15.00 7.82 -12.94
CA LEU A 283 -13.80 8.30 -12.22
C LEU A 283 -13.09 7.15 -11.49
N ALA A 284 -13.83 6.26 -10.85
CA ALA A 284 -13.26 5.08 -10.18
C ALA A 284 -12.61 4.11 -11.17
N LEU A 285 -13.22 3.93 -12.35
CA LEU A 285 -12.65 3.15 -13.44
C LEU A 285 -11.34 3.77 -13.96
N ILE A 286 -11.29 5.10 -14.14
CA ILE A 286 -10.07 5.82 -14.53
C ILE A 286 -8.97 5.60 -13.49
N LEU A 287 -9.28 5.78 -12.20
CA LEU A 287 -8.32 5.57 -11.13
C LEU A 287 -7.76 4.15 -11.14
N PHE A 288 -8.64 3.15 -11.28
CA PHE A 288 -8.26 1.75 -11.39
C PHE A 288 -7.35 1.49 -12.60
N VAL A 289 -7.68 2.05 -13.76
CA VAL A 289 -6.87 1.93 -14.99
C VAL A 289 -5.50 2.58 -14.82
N ILE A 290 -5.41 3.77 -14.22
CA ILE A 290 -4.14 4.46 -13.94
C ILE A 290 -3.23 3.56 -13.09
N VAL A 291 -3.78 2.98 -12.02
CA VAL A 291 -3.04 2.10 -11.12
C VAL A 291 -2.62 0.81 -11.83
N LEU A 292 -3.52 0.18 -12.59
CA LEU A 292 -3.23 -1.00 -13.38
C LEU A 292 -2.09 -0.75 -14.37
N ILE A 293 -2.08 0.39 -15.05
CA ILE A 293 -0.99 0.76 -15.96
C ILE A 293 0.34 0.85 -15.21
N ILE A 294 0.35 1.50 -14.04
CA ILE A 294 1.54 1.63 -13.20
C ILE A 294 2.05 0.26 -12.76
N ASP A 295 1.18 -0.63 -12.30
CA ASP A 295 1.53 -1.98 -11.86
C ASP A 295 2.02 -2.86 -13.01
N VAL A 296 1.38 -2.80 -14.17
CA VAL A 296 1.81 -3.54 -15.36
C VAL A 296 3.18 -3.06 -15.82
N ILE A 297 3.42 -1.75 -15.85
CA ILE A 297 4.74 -1.16 -16.16
C ILE A 297 5.79 -1.66 -15.17
N ALA A 298 5.47 -1.68 -13.87
CA ALA A 298 6.35 -2.20 -12.83
C ALA A 298 6.75 -3.65 -13.10
N THR A 299 5.75 -4.48 -13.36
CA THR A 299 5.92 -5.93 -13.37
C THR A 299 6.57 -6.41 -14.67
N THR A 300 6.21 -5.81 -15.81
CA THR A 300 6.67 -6.25 -17.13
C THR A 300 7.97 -5.58 -17.58
N ILE A 301 8.12 -4.26 -17.37
CA ILE A 301 9.23 -3.49 -17.94
C ILE A 301 10.46 -3.51 -17.01
N VAL A 302 10.26 -3.41 -15.69
CA VAL A 302 11.36 -3.30 -14.73
C VAL A 302 11.94 -4.67 -14.39
N LEU A 303 11.10 -5.64 -14.01
CA LEU A 303 11.55 -6.96 -13.58
C LEU A 303 12.04 -7.85 -14.75
N GLY A 304 11.44 -7.71 -15.94
CA GLY A 304 11.83 -8.46 -17.13
C GLY A 304 13.22 -8.08 -17.66
N LYS A 305 13.51 -6.78 -17.80
CA LYS A 305 14.77 -6.29 -18.38
C LYS A 305 15.98 -6.43 -17.46
N LEU A 306 15.78 -6.43 -16.14
CA LEU A 306 16.87 -6.55 -15.16
C LEU A 306 17.31 -8.01 -14.94
N LYS A 307 16.38 -8.97 -14.99
CA LYS A 307 16.70 -10.41 -15.00
C LYS A 307 17.54 -10.81 -16.22
N GLU A 308 17.23 -10.27 -17.41
CA GLU A 308 18.01 -10.52 -18.63
C GLU A 308 19.43 -9.94 -18.55
N LYS A 309 19.60 -8.79 -17.90
CA LYS A 309 20.91 -8.11 -17.81
C LYS A 309 21.89 -8.84 -16.88
N HIS A 310 21.39 -9.49 -15.83
CA HIS A 310 22.22 -10.27 -14.88
C HIS A 310 22.37 -11.76 -15.26
N MET A 311 21.45 -12.36 -16.02
CA MET A 311 21.58 -13.74 -16.50
C MET A 311 22.33 -13.90 -17.83
N SER A 312 22.76 -12.81 -18.47
CA SER A 312 23.52 -12.88 -19.74
C SER A 312 25.03 -13.17 -19.56
N THR A 313 25.37 -14.16 -18.74
CA THR A 313 26.63 -14.91 -18.88
C THR A 313 26.36 -16.25 -19.54
N SER A 314 25.91 -16.25 -20.80
CA SER A 314 26.28 -17.31 -21.75
C SER A 314 25.88 -16.92 -23.19
N LYS A 315 26.91 -16.75 -24.02
CA LYS A 315 26.91 -16.88 -25.50
C LYS A 315 25.76 -16.18 -26.25
N LYS A 316 25.90 -14.89 -26.53
CA LYS A 316 25.44 -14.31 -27.80
C LYS A 316 26.64 -13.81 -28.60
N LYS A 317 26.94 -14.51 -29.71
CA LYS A 317 27.85 -14.05 -30.77
C LYS A 317 27.46 -12.62 -31.15
N ARG A 318 28.27 -11.65 -30.74
CA ARG A 318 28.11 -10.25 -31.17
C ARG A 318 28.43 -10.18 -32.66
N ARG A 319 27.42 -9.91 -33.50
CA ARG A 319 27.66 -9.26 -34.79
C ARG A 319 28.34 -7.92 -34.49
N ALA A 320 29.55 -7.72 -35.02
CA ALA A 320 30.29 -6.47 -34.94
C ALA A 320 29.57 -5.39 -35.77
N THR A 321 28.51 -4.83 -35.21
CA THR A 321 27.97 -3.54 -35.66
C THR A 321 28.76 -2.46 -34.94
N SER A 322 29.31 -1.50 -35.72
CA SER A 322 30.15 -0.39 -35.27
C SER A 322 29.71 0.16 -33.91
N GLN A 323 30.47 -0.20 -32.86
CA GLN A 323 30.24 0.26 -31.48
C GLN A 323 30.30 1.79 -31.37
N ARG A 324 30.98 2.46 -32.30
CA ARG A 324 31.05 3.93 -32.37
C ARG A 324 29.69 4.53 -32.72
N SER A 325 28.97 4.00 -33.70
CA SER A 325 27.68 4.58 -34.14
C SER A 325 26.60 4.45 -33.06
N VAL A 326 26.54 3.33 -32.35
CA VAL A 326 25.57 3.13 -31.25
C VAL A 326 25.89 4.01 -30.05
N HIS A 327 27.16 4.31 -29.77
CA HIS A 327 27.56 5.21 -28.70
C HIS A 327 27.12 6.65 -28.99
N TRP A 328 27.33 7.13 -30.23
CA TRP A 328 26.89 8.47 -30.64
C TRP A 328 25.38 8.62 -30.65
N ILE A 329 24.63 7.60 -31.09
CA ILE A 329 23.16 7.59 -31.04
C ILE A 329 22.66 7.63 -29.58
N LYS A 330 23.23 6.82 -28.68
CA LYS A 330 22.87 6.86 -27.25
C LYS A 330 23.20 8.21 -26.62
N ARG A 331 24.37 8.80 -26.92
CA ARG A 331 24.73 10.14 -26.46
C ARG A 331 23.76 11.19 -26.98
N GLY A 332 23.40 11.13 -28.26
CA GLY A 332 22.40 12.00 -28.88
C GLY A 332 21.06 11.91 -28.16
N VAL A 333 20.57 10.69 -27.89
CA VAL A 333 19.32 10.45 -27.15
C VAL A 333 19.38 10.98 -25.72
N TYR A 334 20.48 10.79 -24.99
CA TYR A 334 20.63 11.35 -23.63
C TYR A 334 20.69 12.88 -23.61
N VAL A 335 21.35 13.50 -24.61
CA VAL A 335 21.38 14.96 -24.76
C VAL A 335 19.99 15.48 -25.11
N LEU A 336 19.26 14.82 -26.01
CA LEU A 336 17.90 15.18 -26.40
C LEU A 336 16.92 15.04 -25.22
N LEU A 337 16.99 13.93 -24.46
CA LEU A 337 16.25 13.75 -23.20
C LEU A 337 16.60 14.82 -22.17
N GLY A 338 17.90 15.13 -22.02
CA GLY A 338 18.37 16.19 -21.14
C GLY A 338 17.78 17.55 -21.53
N LEU A 339 17.79 17.89 -22.83
CA LEU A 339 17.20 19.12 -23.36
C LEU A 339 15.68 19.16 -23.20
N VAL A 340 14.98 18.03 -23.38
CA VAL A 340 13.54 17.93 -23.16
C VAL A 340 13.20 18.09 -21.68
N ILE A 341 13.97 17.50 -20.78
CA ILE A 341 13.81 17.67 -19.33
C ILE A 341 14.09 19.11 -18.92
N LEU A 342 15.13 19.74 -19.48
CA LEU A 342 15.50 21.12 -19.19
C LEU A 342 14.46 22.10 -19.74
N TRP A 343 13.95 21.85 -20.94
CA TRP A 343 12.85 22.59 -21.55
C TRP A 343 11.55 22.43 -20.74
N ALA A 344 11.22 21.21 -20.30
CA ALA A 344 10.10 20.96 -19.42
C ALA A 344 10.26 21.69 -18.07
N LEU A 345 11.45 21.68 -17.46
CA LEU A 345 11.78 22.43 -16.24
C LEU A 345 11.62 23.93 -16.43
N VAL A 346 12.08 24.49 -17.57
CA VAL A 346 11.91 25.90 -17.92
C VAL A 346 10.43 26.27 -18.01
N LEU A 347 9.61 25.41 -18.63
CA LEU A 347 8.16 25.61 -18.70
C LEU A 347 7.48 25.45 -17.34
N TRP A 348 8.04 24.63 -16.45
CA TRP A 348 7.50 24.35 -15.12
C TRP A 348 7.82 25.49 -14.16
N VAL A 349 9.10 25.74 -13.86
CA VAL A 349 9.53 26.61 -12.75
C VAL A 349 9.98 28.00 -13.24
N GLY A 350 9.95 28.24 -14.55
CA GLY A 350 10.46 29.45 -15.18
C GLY A 350 11.97 29.40 -15.44
N VAL A 351 12.42 30.26 -16.35
CA VAL A 351 13.80 30.29 -16.84
C VAL A 351 14.80 30.51 -15.70
N VAL A 352 14.51 31.45 -14.79
CA VAL A 352 15.42 31.88 -13.71
C VAL A 352 15.69 30.76 -12.69
N ILE A 353 14.65 30.06 -12.25
CA ILE A 353 14.82 28.98 -11.27
C ILE A 353 15.48 27.77 -11.95
N THR A 354 15.18 27.52 -13.22
CA THR A 354 15.82 26.44 -13.97
C THR A 354 17.31 26.70 -14.20
N THR A 355 17.71 27.93 -14.55
CA THR A 355 19.13 28.28 -14.63
C THR A 355 19.83 28.21 -13.28
N LEU A 356 19.19 28.62 -12.18
CA LEU A 356 19.73 28.45 -10.83
C LEU A 356 19.92 26.98 -10.46
N VAL A 357 18.93 26.11 -10.70
CA VAL A 357 19.03 24.67 -10.44
C VAL A 357 20.12 24.04 -11.30
N VAL A 358 20.22 24.39 -12.57
CA VAL A 358 21.27 23.90 -13.47
C VAL A 358 22.64 24.38 -13.00
N LEU A 359 22.78 25.65 -12.60
CA LEU A 359 24.01 26.22 -12.03
C LEU A 359 24.39 25.53 -10.72
N ILE A 360 23.46 25.34 -9.79
CA ILE A 360 23.70 24.64 -8.52
C ILE A 360 24.11 23.19 -8.78
N THR A 361 23.42 22.50 -9.69
CA THR A 361 23.72 21.11 -10.06
C THR A 361 25.08 21.01 -10.75
N PHE A 362 25.42 21.96 -11.62
CA PHE A 362 26.69 22.04 -12.31
C PHE A 362 27.83 22.41 -11.37
N CYS A 363 27.64 23.38 -10.46
CA CYS A 363 28.57 23.71 -9.39
C CYS A 363 28.76 22.54 -8.43
N CYS A 364 27.70 21.82 -8.05
CA CYS A 364 27.80 20.58 -7.27
C CYS A 364 28.53 19.48 -8.05
N TYR A 365 28.32 19.35 -9.35
CA TYR A 365 29.02 18.40 -10.21
C TYR A 365 30.52 18.71 -10.32
N LEU A 366 30.88 19.99 -10.48
CA LEU A 366 32.27 20.44 -10.50
C LEU A 366 32.94 20.29 -9.12
N ALA A 367 32.22 20.61 -8.04
CA ALA A 367 32.68 20.43 -6.67
C ALA A 367 32.92 18.94 -6.37
N THR A 368 31.99 18.06 -6.72
CA THR A 368 32.12 16.60 -6.50
C THR A 368 33.28 15.98 -7.26
N ARG A 369 33.72 16.55 -8.39
CA ARG A 369 34.94 16.11 -9.09
C ARG A 369 36.25 16.49 -8.38
N ARG A 370 36.24 17.51 -7.51
CA ARG A 370 37.43 17.94 -6.74
C ARG A 370 37.49 17.33 -5.33
N ILE A 371 36.45 16.62 -4.91
CA ILE A 371 36.36 16.03 -3.57
C ILE A 371 37.08 14.67 -3.53
N SER A 372 37.97 14.48 -2.56
CA SER A 372 38.62 13.19 -2.33
C SER A 372 37.60 12.10 -1.98
N ALA A 373 37.87 10.84 -2.35
CA ALA A 373 36.95 9.73 -2.10
C ALA A 373 36.54 9.61 -0.61
N ARG A 374 37.45 9.96 0.30
CA ARG A 374 37.21 9.95 1.75
C ARG A 374 36.22 11.05 2.19
N ASN A 375 36.34 12.24 1.63
CA ASN A 375 35.42 13.35 1.93
C ASN A 375 34.05 13.12 1.27
N SER A 376 34.02 12.56 0.06
CA SER A 376 32.77 12.15 -0.59
C SER A 376 32.02 11.12 0.25
N GLN A 377 32.72 10.14 0.83
CA GLN A 377 32.11 9.18 1.75
C GLN A 377 31.52 9.85 2.99
N ARG A 378 32.23 10.79 3.63
CA ARG A 378 31.73 11.51 4.81
C ARG A 378 30.46 12.28 4.51
N ILE A 379 30.45 13.03 3.39
CA ILE A 379 29.28 13.82 2.97
C ILE A 379 28.10 12.89 2.67
N ALA A 380 28.33 11.82 1.91
CA ALA A 380 27.28 10.86 1.56
C ALA A 380 26.67 10.19 2.80
N PHE A 381 27.52 9.78 3.75
CA PHE A 381 27.06 9.19 5.01
C PHE A 381 26.27 10.21 5.84
N GLY A 382 26.70 11.48 5.87
CA GLY A 382 25.97 12.56 6.50
C GLY A 382 24.57 12.75 5.92
N ILE A 383 24.45 12.83 4.59
CA ILE A 383 23.16 13.00 3.89
C ILE A 383 22.23 11.81 4.17
N VAL A 384 22.75 10.59 4.01
CA VAL A 384 21.98 9.34 4.21
C VAL A 384 21.50 9.21 5.67
N THR A 385 22.35 9.57 6.63
CA THR A 385 21.99 9.59 8.06
C THR A 385 20.94 10.67 8.35
N LEU A 386 21.11 11.87 7.77
CA LEU A 386 20.15 12.96 7.92
C LEU A 386 18.78 12.56 7.37
N SER A 387 18.71 11.89 6.21
CA SER A 387 17.46 11.37 5.67
C SER A 387 16.76 10.46 6.69
N ALA A 388 17.49 9.49 7.26
CA ALA A 388 16.94 8.57 8.25
C ALA A 388 16.43 9.31 9.51
N ILE A 389 17.22 10.26 10.02
CA ILE A 389 16.87 11.07 11.19
C ILE A 389 15.61 11.90 10.89
N THR A 390 15.51 12.54 9.73
CA THR A 390 14.35 13.34 9.33
C THR A 390 13.07 12.51 9.33
N VAL A 391 13.13 11.27 8.83
CA VAL A 391 11.96 10.36 8.84
C VAL A 391 11.52 10.04 10.26
N LEU A 392 12.44 9.66 11.15
CA LEU A 392 12.09 9.40 12.55
C LEU A 392 11.64 10.66 13.28
N PHE A 393 12.22 11.80 12.97
CA PHE A 393 11.85 13.08 13.57
C PHE A 393 10.42 13.48 13.20
N ALA A 394 10.03 13.31 11.93
CA ALA A 394 8.65 13.53 11.49
C ALA A 394 7.67 12.61 12.24
N LEU A 395 8.03 11.34 12.43
CA LEU A 395 7.24 10.41 13.25
C LEU A 395 7.12 10.89 14.70
N CYS A 396 8.23 11.29 15.33
CA CYS A 396 8.23 11.78 16.71
C CYS A 396 7.35 13.02 16.87
N ILE A 397 7.39 13.97 15.93
CA ILE A 397 6.51 15.15 15.93
C ILE A 397 5.04 14.72 15.87
N LEU A 398 4.68 13.86 14.92
CA LEU A 398 3.31 13.38 14.76
C LEU A 398 2.80 12.74 16.06
N LEU A 399 3.57 11.79 16.62
CA LEU A 399 3.20 11.11 17.85
C LEU A 399 3.13 12.08 19.04
N TYR A 400 4.08 13.01 19.16
CA TYR A 400 4.08 14.02 20.21
C TYR A 400 2.79 14.84 20.20
N TYR A 401 2.38 15.36 19.03
CA TYR A 401 1.18 16.17 18.91
C TYR A 401 -0.10 15.37 19.23
N ILE A 402 -0.22 14.14 18.72
CA ILE A 402 -1.40 13.31 19.00
C ILE A 402 -1.47 12.91 20.48
N VAL A 403 -0.35 12.53 21.09
CA VAL A 403 -0.33 12.10 22.50
C VAL A 403 -0.60 13.28 23.43
N THR A 404 0.10 14.40 23.26
CA THR A 404 -0.03 15.55 24.17
C THR A 404 -1.43 16.19 24.15
N ASN A 405 -2.04 16.31 22.98
CA ASN A 405 -3.39 16.86 22.85
C ASN A 405 -4.48 15.82 23.11
N GLY A 406 -4.21 14.54 22.84
CA GLY A 406 -5.19 13.45 23.01
C GLY A 406 -5.30 12.91 24.43
N ILE A 407 -4.20 12.92 25.20
CA ILE A 407 -4.18 12.31 26.54
C ILE A 407 -5.17 12.98 27.51
N GLY A 408 -5.38 14.29 27.38
CA GLY A 408 -6.35 15.04 28.17
C GLY A 408 -7.80 14.70 27.87
N ALA A 409 -8.10 14.04 26.75
CA ALA A 409 -9.43 13.56 26.40
C ALA A 409 -9.70 12.14 26.92
N LEU A 410 -8.66 11.38 27.30
CA LEU A 410 -8.81 10.01 27.77
C LEU A 410 -9.39 9.99 29.18
N SER A 411 -10.66 9.59 29.28
CA SER A 411 -11.31 9.24 30.54
C SER A 411 -12.02 7.90 30.39
N TRP A 412 -12.32 7.23 31.50
CA TRP A 412 -13.14 6.01 31.47
C TRP A 412 -14.51 6.29 30.83
N GLU A 413 -15.09 7.47 31.09
CA GLU A 413 -16.33 7.91 30.46
C GLU A 413 -16.18 8.02 28.95
N PHE A 414 -15.09 8.62 28.46
CA PHE A 414 -14.81 8.73 27.03
C PHE A 414 -14.67 7.36 26.35
N LEU A 415 -14.10 6.37 27.02
CA LEU A 415 -13.92 5.03 26.44
C LEU A 415 -15.18 4.15 26.51
N SER A 416 -16.04 4.35 27.51
CA SER A 416 -17.16 3.43 27.81
C SER A 416 -18.54 3.96 27.41
N GLN A 417 -18.70 5.28 27.23
CA GLN A 417 -19.99 5.87 26.87
C GLN A 417 -20.16 5.99 25.35
N SER A 418 -21.43 6.15 24.92
CA SER A 418 -21.77 6.54 23.56
C SER A 418 -21.51 8.03 23.30
N PRO A 419 -21.31 8.44 22.03
CA PRO A 419 -21.17 9.84 21.67
C PRO A 419 -22.44 10.65 21.97
N ARG A 420 -22.27 11.90 22.38
CA ARG A 420 -23.34 12.88 22.58
C ARG A 420 -22.99 14.19 21.86
N ASP A 421 -24.00 15.01 21.56
CA ASP A 421 -23.82 16.29 20.87
C ASP A 421 -22.95 16.18 19.61
N LEU A 422 -23.32 15.28 18.69
CA LEU A 422 -22.56 14.98 17.46
C LEU A 422 -21.09 14.61 17.73
N GLY A 423 -20.79 14.04 18.90
CA GLY A 423 -19.44 13.66 19.29
C GLY A 423 -18.58 14.79 19.87
N ARG A 424 -19.14 15.98 20.13
CA ARG A 424 -18.47 17.03 20.94
C ARG A 424 -18.34 16.63 22.40
N SER A 425 -19.20 15.75 22.88
CA SER A 425 -19.20 15.23 24.25
C SER A 425 -19.58 13.75 24.28
N GLY A 426 -19.52 13.11 25.46
CA GLY A 426 -19.74 11.67 25.60
C GLY A 426 -18.48 10.85 25.25
N GLY A 427 -18.68 9.60 24.84
CA GLY A 427 -17.59 8.68 24.57
C GLY A 427 -17.59 8.10 23.15
N ILE A 428 -16.68 7.16 22.91
CA ILE A 428 -16.42 6.54 21.61
C ILE A 428 -16.58 5.01 21.64
N TYR A 429 -17.24 4.46 22.67
CA TYR A 429 -17.38 3.02 22.86
C TYR A 429 -17.94 2.28 21.63
N PRO A 430 -19.05 2.75 20.99
CA PRO A 430 -19.58 2.09 19.80
C PRO A 430 -18.59 2.06 18.63
N ALA A 431 -17.75 3.09 18.48
CA ALA A 431 -16.74 3.17 17.44
C ALA A 431 -15.59 2.17 17.68
N ILE A 432 -15.15 2.01 18.93
CA ILE A 432 -14.14 1.01 19.31
C ILE A 432 -14.67 -0.40 19.00
N MET A 433 -15.88 -0.71 19.47
CA MET A 433 -16.50 -2.02 19.26
C MET A 433 -16.74 -2.31 17.78
N GLY A 434 -17.30 -1.34 17.03
CA GLY A 434 -17.54 -1.52 15.60
C GLY A 434 -16.26 -1.73 14.80
N THR A 435 -15.17 -1.01 15.10
CA THR A 435 -13.85 -1.28 14.48
C THR A 435 -13.35 -2.70 14.81
N LEU A 436 -13.46 -3.16 16.06
CA LEU A 436 -13.04 -4.53 16.42
C LEU A 436 -13.87 -5.60 15.69
N TYR A 437 -15.19 -5.41 15.58
CA TYR A 437 -16.05 -6.37 14.87
C TYR A 437 -15.83 -6.36 13.36
N LEU A 438 -15.61 -5.19 12.74
CA LEU A 438 -15.25 -5.07 11.33
C LEU A 438 -13.96 -5.82 11.03
N VAL A 439 -12.90 -5.54 11.80
CA VAL A 439 -11.58 -6.18 11.64
C VAL A 439 -11.66 -7.67 11.91
N GLY A 440 -12.31 -8.07 13.02
CA GLY A 440 -12.46 -9.47 13.40
C GLY A 440 -13.19 -10.29 12.33
N GLY A 441 -14.31 -9.79 11.82
CA GLY A 441 -15.05 -10.46 10.75
C GLY A 441 -14.30 -10.50 9.42
N ALA A 442 -13.64 -9.41 9.04
CA ALA A 442 -12.83 -9.36 7.83
C ALA A 442 -11.71 -10.42 7.84
N ILE A 443 -11.00 -10.54 8.97
CA ILE A 443 -9.92 -11.54 9.14
C ILE A 443 -10.48 -12.96 9.21
N LEU A 444 -11.62 -13.17 9.87
CA LEU A 444 -12.29 -14.47 9.91
C LEU A 444 -12.61 -15.00 8.51
N LEU A 445 -13.00 -14.10 7.59
CA LEU A 445 -13.29 -14.43 6.19
C LEU A 445 -12.01 -14.55 5.34
N ALA A 446 -11.11 -13.57 5.43
CA ALA A 446 -9.96 -13.48 4.54
C ALA A 446 -8.84 -14.46 4.89
N LEU A 447 -8.62 -14.77 6.17
CA LEU A 447 -7.50 -15.61 6.59
C LEU A 447 -7.60 -17.06 6.08
N PRO A 448 -8.74 -17.78 6.20
CA PRO A 448 -8.86 -19.13 5.67
C PRO A 448 -8.73 -19.18 4.14
N ILE A 449 -9.38 -18.23 3.44
CA ILE A 449 -9.34 -18.16 1.98
C ILE A 449 -7.93 -17.82 1.50
N GLY A 450 -7.30 -16.80 2.10
CA GLY A 450 -5.97 -16.35 1.72
C GLY A 450 -4.89 -17.38 1.99
N THR A 451 -4.92 -18.04 3.15
CA THR A 451 -3.98 -19.13 3.46
C THR A 451 -4.22 -20.36 2.59
N GLY A 452 -5.48 -20.72 2.31
CA GLY A 452 -5.81 -21.81 1.39
C GLY A 452 -5.29 -21.56 -0.02
N ALA A 453 -5.50 -20.35 -0.55
CA ALA A 453 -4.96 -19.91 -1.83
C ALA A 453 -3.42 -19.97 -1.85
N ALA A 454 -2.76 -19.50 -0.78
CA ALA A 454 -1.31 -19.54 -0.66
C ALA A 454 -0.76 -20.97 -0.64
N ILE A 455 -1.41 -21.91 0.08
CA ILE A 455 -1.03 -23.32 0.09
C ILE A 455 -1.16 -23.92 -1.31
N TYR A 456 -2.26 -23.64 -2.02
CA TYR A 456 -2.40 -24.07 -3.41
C TYR A 456 -1.25 -23.54 -4.28
N LEU A 457 -0.99 -22.23 -4.25
CA LEU A 457 0.01 -21.58 -5.09
C LEU A 457 1.45 -21.99 -4.77
N ALA A 458 1.75 -22.33 -3.52
CA ALA A 458 3.09 -22.72 -3.09
C ALA A 458 3.36 -24.22 -3.28
N GLU A 459 2.37 -25.09 -3.02
CA GLU A 459 2.60 -26.53 -2.92
C GLU A 459 1.96 -27.33 -4.07
N TYR A 460 0.84 -26.89 -4.63
CA TYR A 460 0.10 -27.63 -5.68
C TYR A 460 0.28 -27.05 -7.07
N ALA A 461 0.36 -25.72 -7.19
CA ALA A 461 0.37 -25.04 -8.46
C ALA A 461 1.69 -25.23 -9.23
N GLY A 462 1.62 -25.79 -10.43
CA GLY A 462 2.73 -25.81 -11.39
C GLY A 462 2.94 -24.44 -12.07
N GLU A 463 3.96 -24.32 -12.92
CA GLU A 463 4.26 -23.11 -13.71
C GLU A 463 3.32 -22.91 -14.94
N GLY A 464 2.02 -23.14 -14.74
CA GLY A 464 1.01 -23.05 -15.79
C GLY A 464 0.44 -21.65 -16.00
N LYS A 465 -0.31 -21.48 -17.10
CA LYS A 465 -1.03 -20.23 -17.42
C LYS A 465 -2.01 -19.83 -16.32
N MET A 466 -2.74 -20.78 -15.73
CA MET A 466 -3.70 -20.53 -14.65
C MET A 466 -3.01 -19.95 -13.41
N THR A 467 -1.88 -20.53 -12.98
CA THR A 467 -1.09 -20.01 -11.85
C THR A 467 -0.63 -18.58 -12.09
N LYS A 468 -0.23 -18.25 -13.33
CA LYS A 468 0.14 -16.88 -13.71
C LYS A 468 -1.06 -15.94 -13.61
N ILE A 469 -2.23 -16.34 -14.10
CA ILE A 469 -3.48 -15.56 -13.99
C ILE A 469 -3.82 -15.29 -12.52
N VAL A 470 -3.80 -16.32 -11.67
CA VAL A 470 -4.09 -16.16 -10.23
C VAL A 470 -3.09 -15.21 -9.58
N ARG A 471 -1.78 -15.40 -9.80
CA ARG A 471 -0.76 -14.51 -9.22
C ARG A 471 -0.89 -13.07 -9.70
N THR A 472 -1.16 -12.86 -10.99
CA THR A 472 -1.43 -11.55 -11.56
C THR A 472 -2.69 -10.93 -10.97
N GLY A 473 -3.78 -11.71 -10.80
CA GLY A 473 -5.00 -11.22 -10.17
C GLY A 473 -4.78 -10.77 -8.72
N VAL A 474 -4.00 -11.54 -7.96
CA VAL A 474 -3.59 -11.17 -6.59
C VAL A 474 -2.73 -9.90 -6.58
N ASP A 475 -1.84 -9.72 -7.55
CA ASP A 475 -1.01 -8.51 -7.67
C ASP A 475 -1.86 -7.27 -7.99
N ILE A 476 -2.80 -7.40 -8.95
CA ILE A 476 -3.73 -6.31 -9.30
C ILE A 476 -4.62 -5.96 -8.10
N LEU A 477 -5.14 -6.95 -7.36
CA LEU A 477 -5.88 -6.69 -6.13
C LEU A 477 -5.06 -5.94 -5.09
N ASN A 478 -3.77 -6.29 -4.94
CA ASN A 478 -2.91 -5.64 -3.98
C ASN A 478 -2.63 -4.16 -4.34
N GLY A 479 -2.53 -3.85 -5.64
CA GLY A 479 -2.36 -2.49 -6.14
C GLY A 479 -3.65 -1.67 -6.12
N THR A 480 -4.82 -2.31 -6.12
CA THR A 480 -6.12 -1.64 -6.20
C THR A 480 -6.32 -0.65 -5.04
N PRO A 481 -6.67 0.63 -5.30
CA PRO A 481 -6.94 1.62 -4.26
C PRO A 481 -8.08 1.21 -3.31
N SER A 482 -7.95 1.55 -2.03
CA SER A 482 -8.95 1.20 -0.99
C SER A 482 -10.35 1.76 -1.30
N ILE A 483 -10.43 2.95 -1.92
CA ILE A 483 -11.70 3.55 -2.34
C ILE A 483 -12.43 2.71 -3.41
N VAL A 484 -11.69 2.02 -4.27
CA VAL A 484 -12.26 1.13 -5.29
C VAL A 484 -12.92 -0.08 -4.63
N PHE A 485 -12.32 -0.62 -3.56
CA PHE A 485 -12.97 -1.66 -2.76
C PHE A 485 -14.26 -1.15 -2.10
N GLY A 486 -14.26 0.09 -1.57
CA GLY A 486 -15.45 0.71 -0.99
C GLY A 486 -16.59 0.85 -2.00
N LEU A 487 -16.30 1.34 -3.20
CA LEU A 487 -17.27 1.49 -4.28
C LEU A 487 -17.78 0.14 -4.80
N PHE A 488 -16.89 -0.83 -4.99
CA PHE A 488 -17.28 -2.20 -5.33
C PHE A 488 -18.19 -2.80 -4.26
N GLY A 489 -17.82 -2.66 -2.98
CA GLY A 489 -18.62 -3.15 -1.87
C GLY A 489 -20.01 -2.50 -1.81
N PHE A 490 -20.08 -1.21 -2.08
CA PHE A 490 -21.33 -0.47 -2.17
C PHE A 490 -22.19 -0.99 -3.34
N ALA A 491 -21.64 -1.04 -4.56
CA ALA A 491 -22.39 -1.51 -5.72
C ALA A 491 -22.83 -2.98 -5.59
N PHE A 492 -21.94 -3.86 -5.15
CA PHE A 492 -22.19 -5.30 -5.13
C PHE A 492 -22.90 -5.77 -3.85
N PHE A 493 -22.34 -5.51 -2.68
CA PHE A 493 -22.90 -6.04 -1.43
C PHE A 493 -24.11 -5.23 -0.96
N VAL A 494 -24.00 -3.89 -0.96
CA VAL A 494 -25.08 -3.03 -0.46
C VAL A 494 -26.24 -2.98 -1.45
N LEU A 495 -25.98 -2.69 -2.72
CA LEU A 495 -27.02 -2.42 -3.71
C LEU A 495 -27.48 -3.67 -4.49
N TYR A 496 -26.56 -4.49 -4.99
CA TYR A 496 -26.92 -5.65 -5.84
C TYR A 496 -27.42 -6.85 -5.02
N LEU A 497 -26.73 -7.21 -3.93
CA LEU A 497 -27.18 -8.28 -3.01
C LEU A 497 -28.22 -7.80 -2.00
N ASN A 498 -28.55 -6.51 -1.99
CA ASN A 498 -29.53 -5.88 -1.11
C ASN A 498 -29.26 -6.16 0.39
N LEU A 499 -27.98 -6.18 0.79
CA LEU A 499 -27.60 -6.33 2.20
C LEU A 499 -27.78 -5.02 2.99
N GLY A 500 -27.94 -3.89 2.30
CA GLY A 500 -27.94 -2.56 2.92
C GLY A 500 -26.57 -2.19 3.52
N VAL A 501 -26.47 -0.96 4.01
CA VAL A 501 -25.29 -0.50 4.75
C VAL A 501 -25.26 -1.23 6.08
N SER A 502 -24.33 -2.17 6.24
CA SER A 502 -24.34 -3.14 7.34
C SER A 502 -22.94 -3.61 7.73
N LEU A 503 -22.78 -4.08 8.97
CA LEU A 503 -21.55 -4.68 9.48
C LEU A 503 -21.03 -5.80 8.56
N LEU A 504 -21.91 -6.67 8.07
CA LEU A 504 -21.57 -7.78 7.18
C LEU A 504 -21.01 -7.28 5.84
N ALA A 505 -21.66 -6.29 5.21
CA ALA A 505 -21.17 -5.71 3.97
C ALA A 505 -19.77 -5.12 4.16
N GLY A 506 -19.54 -4.38 5.24
CA GLY A 506 -18.21 -3.85 5.57
C GLY A 506 -17.15 -4.92 5.83
N GLN A 507 -17.50 -6.00 6.55
CA GLN A 507 -16.60 -7.14 6.79
C GLN A 507 -16.20 -7.82 5.48
N MET A 508 -17.15 -8.04 4.57
CA MET A 508 -16.89 -8.64 3.26
C MET A 508 -16.01 -7.75 2.38
N THR A 509 -16.27 -6.44 2.37
CA THR A 509 -15.45 -5.48 1.61
C THR A 509 -14.02 -5.40 2.15
N LEU A 510 -13.86 -5.28 3.48
CA LEU A 510 -12.54 -5.31 4.11
C LEU A 510 -11.83 -6.64 3.88
N ALA A 511 -12.55 -7.76 3.91
CA ALA A 511 -11.98 -9.07 3.62
C ALA A 511 -11.38 -9.13 2.21
N CYS A 512 -12.10 -8.64 1.19
CA CYS A 512 -11.59 -8.54 -0.18
C CYS A 512 -10.34 -7.68 -0.28
N MET A 513 -10.26 -6.57 0.47
CA MET A 513 -9.11 -5.67 0.47
C MET A 513 -7.85 -6.29 1.11
N VAL A 514 -8.00 -7.00 2.24
CA VAL A 514 -6.83 -7.58 2.94
C VAL A 514 -6.41 -8.95 2.41
N LEU A 515 -7.28 -9.62 1.66
CA LEU A 515 -7.04 -10.92 1.04
C LEU A 515 -5.72 -11.01 0.27
N PRO A 516 -5.37 -10.11 -0.68
CA PRO A 516 -4.12 -10.21 -1.43
C PRO A 516 -2.87 -10.16 -0.53
N THR A 517 -2.90 -9.35 0.53
CA THR A 517 -1.81 -9.26 1.51
C THR A 517 -1.63 -10.60 2.24
N ILE A 518 -2.72 -11.25 2.65
CA ILE A 518 -2.66 -12.58 3.29
C ILE A 518 -2.11 -13.63 2.32
N ILE A 519 -2.58 -13.65 1.07
CA ILE A 519 -2.14 -14.62 0.07
C ILE A 519 -0.63 -14.50 -0.16
N ARG A 520 -0.12 -13.29 -0.43
CA ARG A 520 1.29 -13.07 -0.75
C ARG A 520 2.21 -13.43 0.40
N THR A 521 1.90 -12.94 1.60
CA THR A 521 2.71 -13.18 2.79
C THR A 521 2.71 -14.66 3.20
N ALA A 522 1.58 -15.35 3.08
CA ALA A 522 1.51 -16.79 3.32
C ALA A 522 2.26 -17.59 2.24
N GLU A 523 2.14 -17.21 0.95
CA GLU A 523 2.84 -17.90 -0.16
C GLU A 523 4.36 -17.79 0.00
N GLU A 524 4.87 -16.60 0.34
CA GLU A 524 6.30 -16.36 0.59
C GLU A 524 6.79 -17.15 1.81
N SER A 525 6.01 -17.14 2.90
CA SER A 525 6.37 -17.89 4.09
C SER A 525 6.42 -19.39 3.84
N LEU A 526 5.51 -19.94 3.04
CA LEU A 526 5.53 -21.36 2.66
C LEU A 526 6.76 -21.68 1.81
N LYS A 527 7.08 -20.84 0.81
CA LYS A 527 8.25 -21.01 -0.05
C LYS A 527 9.58 -20.91 0.68
N SER A 528 9.64 -20.19 1.81
CA SER A 528 10.85 -20.05 2.62
C SER A 528 11.27 -21.36 3.32
N VAL A 529 10.34 -22.30 3.51
CA VAL A 529 10.64 -23.60 4.12
C VAL A 529 11.60 -24.38 3.21
N PRO A 530 12.70 -24.95 3.72
CA PRO A 530 13.62 -25.77 2.92
C PRO A 530 12.95 -26.95 2.20
N ARG A 531 13.42 -27.28 0.99
CA ARG A 531 12.92 -28.44 0.21
C ARG A 531 13.26 -29.77 0.86
N SER A 532 14.41 -29.88 1.53
CA SER A 532 14.85 -31.09 2.23
C SER A 532 13.83 -31.60 3.25
N LEU A 533 13.07 -30.70 3.88
CA LEU A 533 12.04 -31.06 4.85
C LEU A 533 10.80 -31.68 4.18
N ARG A 534 10.45 -31.20 2.99
CA ARG A 534 9.36 -31.78 2.20
C ARG A 534 9.75 -33.18 1.72
N GLU A 535 10.94 -33.29 1.15
CA GLU A 535 11.49 -34.55 0.64
C GLU A 535 11.66 -35.58 1.76
N GLY A 536 12.17 -35.18 2.93
CA GLY A 536 12.30 -36.07 4.09
C GLY A 536 10.95 -36.58 4.62
N SER A 537 9.94 -35.72 4.69
CA SER A 537 8.57 -36.14 5.09
C SER A 537 7.96 -37.13 4.08
N LEU A 538 8.10 -36.86 2.78
CA LEU A 538 7.61 -37.75 1.73
C LEU A 538 8.36 -39.10 1.72
N ALA A 539 9.67 -39.09 1.99
CA ALA A 539 10.49 -40.31 2.09
C ALA A 539 10.05 -41.22 3.25
N LEU A 540 9.47 -40.67 4.32
CA LEU A 540 8.87 -41.42 5.42
C LEU A 540 7.46 -41.99 5.09
N GLY A 541 7.01 -41.87 3.84
CA GLY A 541 5.72 -42.37 3.38
C GLY A 541 4.53 -41.44 3.73
N ALA A 542 4.80 -40.19 4.12
CA ALA A 542 3.74 -39.21 4.33
C ALA A 542 3.12 -38.79 2.99
N THR A 543 1.81 -38.57 3.00
CA THR A 543 1.09 -37.96 1.86
C THR A 543 1.45 -36.48 1.71
N LYS A 544 1.19 -35.89 0.53
CA LYS A 544 1.51 -34.48 0.28
C LYS A 544 0.77 -33.58 1.26
N TRP A 545 -0.51 -33.82 1.51
CA TRP A 545 -1.28 -33.07 2.51
C TRP A 545 -0.76 -33.26 3.93
N GLN A 546 -0.32 -34.47 4.31
CA GLN A 546 0.29 -34.70 5.62
C GLN A 546 1.60 -33.92 5.78
N THR A 547 2.45 -33.91 4.76
CA THR A 547 3.67 -33.09 4.72
C THR A 547 3.34 -31.61 4.85
N ILE A 548 2.35 -31.12 4.12
CA ILE A 548 1.91 -29.72 4.21
C ILE A 548 1.40 -29.40 5.62
N ARG A 549 0.44 -30.16 6.14
CA ARG A 549 -0.22 -29.87 7.42
C ARG A 549 0.70 -30.06 8.62
N LYS A 550 1.62 -31.03 8.61
CA LYS A 550 2.43 -31.39 9.78
C LYS A 550 3.87 -30.87 9.74
N VAL A 551 4.39 -30.54 8.55
CA VAL A 551 5.79 -30.12 8.40
C VAL A 551 5.87 -28.70 7.85
N VAL A 552 5.26 -28.44 6.70
CA VAL A 552 5.42 -27.14 6.02
C VAL A 552 4.64 -26.04 6.73
N LEU A 553 3.35 -26.24 6.96
CA LEU A 553 2.45 -25.23 7.52
C LEU A 553 2.87 -24.81 8.93
N PRO A 554 3.16 -25.73 9.88
CA PRO A 554 3.63 -25.36 11.21
C PRO A 554 4.84 -24.44 11.12
N SER A 555 5.74 -24.70 10.18
CA SER A 555 7.04 -24.05 10.02
C SER A 555 6.96 -22.71 9.31
N ALA A 556 5.93 -22.53 8.47
CA ALA A 556 5.57 -21.26 7.88
C ALA A 556 4.69 -20.38 8.81
N MET A 557 4.20 -20.90 9.94
CA MET A 557 3.29 -20.13 10.81
C MET A 557 3.82 -18.75 11.23
N PRO A 558 5.10 -18.54 11.60
CA PRO A 558 5.59 -17.21 11.97
C PRO A 558 5.42 -16.18 10.86
N GLY A 559 5.64 -16.55 9.61
CA GLY A 559 5.45 -15.66 8.47
C GLY A 559 3.97 -15.45 8.13
N ILE A 560 3.14 -16.50 8.17
CA ILE A 560 1.68 -16.39 8.01
C ILE A 560 1.07 -15.49 9.08
N VAL A 561 1.48 -15.67 10.33
CA VAL A 561 1.07 -14.81 11.45
C VAL A 561 1.49 -13.38 11.16
N THR A 562 2.74 -13.14 10.76
CA THR A 562 3.25 -11.80 10.38
C THR A 562 2.38 -11.13 9.32
N GLY A 563 2.03 -11.86 8.25
CA GLY A 563 1.12 -11.37 7.22
C GLY A 563 -0.27 -11.00 7.74
N THR A 564 -0.81 -11.84 8.63
CA THR A 564 -2.08 -11.59 9.31
C THR A 564 -2.01 -10.30 10.16
N ILE A 565 -0.88 -10.06 10.83
CA ILE A 565 -0.67 -8.83 11.62
C ILE A 565 -0.80 -7.59 10.73
N LEU A 566 -0.11 -7.60 9.58
CA LEU A 566 -0.12 -6.49 8.64
C LEU A 566 -1.53 -6.25 8.10
N SER A 567 -2.27 -7.30 7.79
CA SER A 567 -3.67 -7.23 7.36
C SER A 567 -4.60 -6.68 8.44
N ILE A 568 -4.41 -7.05 9.71
CA ILE A 568 -5.19 -6.51 10.83
C ILE A 568 -4.98 -5.01 10.97
N GLY A 569 -3.71 -4.56 10.99
CA GLY A 569 -3.40 -3.13 11.12
C GLY A 569 -3.94 -2.32 9.94
N ARG A 570 -3.84 -2.86 8.72
CA ARG A 570 -4.46 -2.27 7.53
C ARG A 570 -5.98 -2.16 7.70
N ALA A 571 -6.69 -3.26 7.95
CA ALA A 571 -8.15 -3.24 8.12
C ALA A 571 -8.62 -2.30 9.24
N ALA A 572 -7.89 -2.19 10.35
CA ALA A 572 -8.25 -1.33 11.48
C ALA A 572 -8.11 0.17 11.16
N GLY A 573 -7.20 0.52 10.27
CA GLY A 573 -6.89 1.91 9.91
C GLY A 573 -7.57 2.43 8.65
N GLU A 574 -8.25 1.57 7.88
CA GLU A 574 -8.84 1.94 6.59
C GLU A 574 -10.28 2.44 6.78
N THR A 575 -10.63 3.53 6.09
CA THR A 575 -11.95 4.17 6.20
C THR A 575 -12.77 4.01 4.93
N GLU A 576 -12.09 4.04 3.80
CA GLU A 576 -12.65 4.02 2.45
C GLU A 576 -13.50 2.79 2.17
N PRO A 577 -13.07 1.55 2.53
CA PRO A 577 -13.86 0.36 2.27
C PRO A 577 -15.16 0.30 3.07
N ILE A 578 -15.19 0.97 4.25
CA ILE A 578 -16.30 0.91 5.19
C ILE A 578 -17.24 2.12 5.09
N MET A 579 -16.77 3.25 4.59
CA MET A 579 -17.53 4.51 4.53
C MET A 579 -18.86 4.39 3.80
N PHE A 580 -18.91 3.59 2.74
CA PHE A 580 -20.13 3.36 1.95
C PHE A 580 -20.84 2.04 2.26
N THR A 581 -20.20 1.14 3.03
CA THR A 581 -20.68 -0.24 3.17
C THR A 581 -21.17 -0.58 4.56
N ALA A 582 -20.62 0.06 5.60
CA ALA A 582 -20.96 -0.25 6.99
C ALA A 582 -21.00 0.96 7.91
N ALA A 583 -20.18 1.97 7.66
CA ALA A 583 -19.90 3.01 8.63
C ALA A 583 -21.04 4.04 8.72
N VAL A 584 -21.46 4.34 9.94
CA VAL A 584 -22.34 5.47 10.25
C VAL A 584 -21.68 6.40 11.26
N PHE A 585 -22.02 7.69 11.17
CA PHE A 585 -21.39 8.71 11.98
C PHE A 585 -21.72 8.60 13.48
N SER A 586 -22.99 8.35 13.82
CA SER A 586 -23.42 8.33 15.21
C SER A 586 -24.55 7.33 15.43
N GLN A 587 -24.37 6.47 16.44
CA GLN A 587 -25.40 5.59 16.99
C GLN A 587 -25.53 5.82 18.49
N ARG A 588 -26.77 6.00 18.98
CA ARG A 588 -27.03 6.21 20.41
C ARG A 588 -26.77 4.97 21.25
N PHE A 589 -27.06 3.78 20.71
CA PHE A 589 -26.88 2.50 21.38
C PHE A 589 -26.15 1.54 20.44
N PHE A 590 -25.12 0.87 20.96
CA PHE A 590 -24.48 -0.22 20.25
C PHE A 590 -25.38 -1.47 20.38
N GLN A 591 -25.99 -1.89 19.28
CA GLN A 591 -26.67 -3.17 19.19
C GLN A 591 -25.90 -4.06 18.23
N PHE A 592 -25.41 -5.20 18.72
CA PHE A 592 -24.70 -6.15 17.87
C PHE A 592 -25.69 -6.82 16.91
N SER A 593 -25.63 -6.41 15.64
CA SER A 593 -26.34 -7.06 14.55
C SER A 593 -25.48 -7.03 13.30
N MET A 594 -25.46 -8.14 12.56
CA MET A 594 -24.68 -8.25 11.32
C MET A 594 -25.28 -7.43 10.18
N THR A 595 -26.58 -7.17 10.23
CA THR A 595 -27.32 -6.46 9.18
C THR A 595 -27.47 -4.96 9.47
N GLU A 596 -27.06 -4.51 10.64
CA GLU A 596 -27.11 -3.09 11.02
C GLU A 596 -25.77 -2.41 10.70
N PRO A 597 -25.78 -1.11 10.37
CA PRO A 597 -24.55 -0.35 10.23
C PRO A 597 -23.84 -0.21 11.58
N VAL A 598 -22.57 0.19 11.56
CA VAL A 598 -21.74 0.33 12.77
C VAL A 598 -20.93 1.61 12.76
N MET A 599 -20.60 2.12 13.94
CA MET A 599 -19.58 3.17 14.06
C MET A 599 -18.18 2.57 13.93
N ALA A 600 -17.26 3.30 13.30
CA ALA A 600 -15.86 2.89 13.22
C ALA A 600 -14.97 4.07 13.63
N LEU A 601 -13.93 3.81 14.44
CA LEU A 601 -12.98 4.82 14.89
C LEU A 601 -12.40 5.70 13.76
N PRO A 602 -11.92 5.13 12.63
CA PRO A 602 -11.31 5.98 11.62
C PRO A 602 -12.33 6.87 10.90
N PHE A 603 -13.56 6.40 10.67
CA PHE A 603 -14.64 7.23 10.13
C PHE A 603 -15.12 8.29 11.13
N HIS A 604 -15.23 7.92 12.41
CA HIS A 604 -15.61 8.85 13.47
C HIS A 604 -14.59 9.99 13.60
N LEU A 605 -13.28 9.67 13.61
CA LEU A 605 -12.22 10.68 13.62
C LEU A 605 -12.33 11.64 12.43
N PHE A 606 -12.55 11.09 11.23
CA PHE A 606 -12.72 11.90 10.03
C PHE A 606 -13.88 12.90 10.18
N THR A 607 -15.06 12.44 10.60
CA THR A 607 -16.21 13.33 10.72
C THR A 607 -16.03 14.36 11.84
N LEU A 608 -15.44 13.99 12.98
CA LEU A 608 -15.12 14.96 14.04
C LEU A 608 -14.17 16.04 13.55
N ALA A 609 -13.18 15.67 12.74
CA ALA A 609 -12.17 16.59 12.24
C ALA A 609 -12.70 17.54 11.15
N THR A 610 -13.63 17.10 10.30
CA THR A 610 -14.04 17.87 9.11
C THR A 610 -15.44 18.45 9.20
N SER A 611 -16.35 17.81 9.93
CA SER A 611 -17.79 18.14 9.91
C SER A 611 -18.32 18.66 11.25
N VAL A 612 -17.57 18.54 12.35
CA VAL A 612 -18.04 18.93 13.68
C VAL A 612 -17.15 20.02 14.30
N PRO A 613 -17.50 21.30 14.13
CA PRO A 613 -16.79 22.40 14.77
C PRO A 613 -16.78 22.26 16.30
N GLY A 614 -15.63 22.55 16.92
CA GLY A 614 -15.44 22.50 18.37
C GLY A 614 -15.22 21.10 18.95
N ALA A 615 -15.13 20.05 18.13
CA ALA A 615 -14.88 18.68 18.60
C ALA A 615 -13.39 18.30 18.69
N GLU A 616 -12.46 19.26 18.59
CA GLU A 616 -11.01 19.03 18.49
C GLU A 616 -10.48 18.13 19.60
N ARG A 617 -10.88 18.37 20.86
CA ARG A 617 -10.46 17.54 22.00
C ARG A 617 -10.83 16.06 21.82
N ASN A 618 -12.05 15.78 21.39
CA ASN A 618 -12.52 14.41 21.16
C ASN A 618 -11.92 13.81 19.88
N ALA A 619 -11.61 14.63 18.86
CA ALA A 619 -10.88 14.19 17.68
C ALA A 619 -9.45 13.74 18.05
N TYR A 620 -8.71 14.53 18.84
CA TYR A 620 -7.40 14.12 19.37
C TYR A 620 -7.49 12.85 20.24
N GLY A 621 -8.51 12.77 21.11
CA GLY A 621 -8.77 11.56 21.91
C GLY A 621 -9.03 10.33 21.04
N THR A 622 -9.86 10.47 20.01
CA THR A 622 -10.18 9.40 19.06
C THR A 622 -8.96 8.97 18.26
N ALA A 623 -8.15 9.92 17.77
CA ALA A 623 -6.90 9.64 17.08
C ALA A 623 -5.92 8.87 17.96
N LEU A 624 -5.79 9.26 19.23
CA LEU A 624 -4.93 8.56 20.19
C LEU A 624 -5.44 7.14 20.48
N VAL A 625 -6.75 6.95 20.68
CA VAL A 625 -7.34 5.61 20.90
C VAL A 625 -7.17 4.73 19.67
N LEU A 626 -7.36 5.27 18.47
CA LEU A 626 -7.14 4.54 17.22
C LEU A 626 -5.67 4.11 17.08
N LEU A 627 -4.71 5.00 17.36
CA LEU A 627 -3.28 4.65 17.39
C LEU A 627 -2.98 3.55 18.42
N LEU A 628 -3.48 3.69 19.66
CA LEU A 628 -3.28 2.71 20.72
C LEU A 628 -3.90 1.35 20.37
N LEU A 629 -5.07 1.34 19.74
CA LEU A 629 -5.74 0.13 19.29
C LEU A 629 -4.90 -0.58 18.23
N VAL A 630 -4.42 0.14 17.22
CA VAL A 630 -3.60 -0.44 16.14
C VAL A 630 -2.26 -0.95 16.69
N ILE A 631 -1.59 -0.17 17.54
CA ILE A 631 -0.35 -0.59 18.23
C ILE A 631 -0.60 -1.80 19.14
N GLY A 632 -1.74 -1.85 19.83
CA GLY A 632 -2.15 -2.96 20.67
C GLY A 632 -2.34 -4.25 19.87
N LEU A 633 -3.03 -4.17 18.72
CA LEU A 633 -3.19 -5.29 17.79
C LEU A 633 -1.84 -5.78 17.23
N TYR A 634 -0.95 -4.85 16.85
CA TYR A 634 0.41 -5.18 16.42
C TYR A 634 1.20 -5.90 17.52
N SER A 635 1.19 -5.36 18.74
CA SER A 635 1.92 -5.90 19.88
C SER A 635 1.44 -7.30 20.27
N PHE A 636 0.12 -7.48 20.33
CA PHE A 636 -0.50 -8.79 20.61
C PHE A 636 -0.06 -9.84 19.58
N ALA A 637 -0.09 -9.48 18.31
CA ALA A 637 0.25 -10.42 17.27
C ALA A 637 1.78 -10.70 17.19
N VAL A 638 2.63 -9.74 17.55
CA VAL A 638 4.08 -9.96 17.72
C VAL A 638 4.35 -10.96 18.85
N ILE A 639 3.60 -10.91 19.96
CA ILE A 639 3.69 -11.89 21.05
C ILE A 639 3.37 -13.30 20.51
N ILE A 640 2.31 -13.45 19.71
CA ILE A 640 1.93 -14.72 19.06
C ILE A 640 3.08 -15.21 18.16
N ARG A 641 3.63 -14.34 17.30
CA ARG A 641 4.77 -14.68 16.42
C ARG A 641 5.97 -15.20 17.21
N ASN A 642 6.31 -14.54 18.32
CA ASN A 642 7.44 -14.93 19.16
C ASN A 642 7.22 -16.29 19.84
N HIS A 643 5.98 -16.64 20.19
CA HIS A 643 5.63 -17.97 20.70
C HIS A 643 5.93 -19.06 19.66
N TYR A 644 5.52 -18.87 18.41
CA TYR A 644 5.80 -19.83 17.33
C TYR A 644 7.30 -19.92 17.00
N LYS A 645 8.00 -18.78 16.98
CA LYS A 645 9.45 -18.74 16.68
C LYS A 645 10.28 -19.52 17.71
N LYS A 646 9.91 -19.48 19.01
CA LYS A 646 10.61 -20.22 20.07
C LYS A 646 10.48 -21.75 19.94
N LYS A 647 9.39 -22.24 19.36
CA LYS A 647 9.16 -23.68 19.12
C LYS A 647 9.90 -24.20 17.89
N MET A 648 10.52 -23.33 17.10
CA MET A 648 11.21 -23.70 15.87
C MET A 648 12.72 -23.58 16.06
N ARG A 649 13.35 -24.74 16.18
CA ARG A 649 14.78 -24.90 15.90
C ARG A 649 14.87 -25.93 14.79
N TRP A 650 15.28 -25.46 13.62
CA TRP A 650 15.75 -26.30 12.54
C TRP A 650 17.27 -26.32 12.60
#